data_AF-A0A2B8A8C6-F1
#
_entry.id   AF-A0A2B8A8C6-F1
#
_cell.length_a   1.000
_cell.length_b   1.000
_cell.length_c   1.000
_cell.angle_alpha   90.00
_cell.angle_beta   90.00
_cell.angle_gamma   90.00
#
_symmetry.space_group_name_H-M   'P 1'
#
loop_
_entity.id
_entity.type
_entity.pdbx_description
1 polymer ?
#
loop_
_entity_poly.entity_id
_entity_poly.type
_entity_poly.pdbx_seq_one_letter_code
_entity_poly.pdbx_strand_id
1 'polypeptide(L)'
;MKNLAIAFIALLFIASCGDKKTDPIEKKVTSVAIAPSSLSVAVGLTQQLTATVEPADVPKKEVFWRSSNEKTATVDATGKVTGVEAGVAIITATATDGSHTQGAVTIKVTPKATSLVIVPANPSVGVGGKRTLTAVVLPANAVQSVTWTSSDPSKATIDASTGTVTGVALGSVAITATVADGGSIAGTATLTVNSTVIALGDEHLTVEVAAGGTFTLAHAPRTVASDIKAVRVHIAAAANAVIKAGNTVFTSGNTVDFTAPVTFTVTAQDGTAKSYTVGITAYHAVANPYGIYTVKHLADVANGLTANFLLKNNIDLPNTDAAGAAATGTSDYADAGWLPLGPFTGTFDGGNFSINNFYVNRRADYVGLFSELGKGGTIKDLGVTGVIRSKTSSREGFTDRECTGILAGLNEGTIDKCHATGGVYYSSSQVNAFVGGLVGVNHRGTISNSYTMGDMSSFSPSVLGGLVGWNEEGTISNSYATGNVSSSDASYTGGLAGNNVRGTISNSYATGNVSSPASYAGGLAGRNDEGSISDSYATGSVSSSASHVGGLVGYNNGGRISNSYAAGNVSSFFYSYLPSSSEPFTYTGGLVGDNNGGHISNSYATGSVSSSSHYYTGGLAGSNRGRISNSYAMGNVSSSAVASNAGGLAGINRNNISNSYATGNVSASATTSSKAGGLVGYSDGEGSISNSYATGNVSSSSASSSKAGGLAGDNNSGTYANCHRNRNAAITKNNADAAPDDADIPGIAAKTKADMQTDTFKGILNGTGTVWGREDGRNEQLPYIIGVGVGK
;
A
#
# COMPACT_ATOMS: atom_id res chain seq x y z
N MET A 1 -10.30 43.37 114.17
CA MET A 1 -9.74 43.16 115.53
C MET A 1 -8.26 42.91 115.40
N LYS A 2 -7.41 43.66 116.14
CA LYS A 2 -5.99 43.37 116.50
C LYS A 2 -4.99 43.02 115.36
N ASN A 3 -3.73 43.45 115.35
CA ASN A 3 -2.94 44.36 116.19
C ASN A 3 -1.67 44.76 115.37
N LEU A 4 -1.09 45.97 115.44
CA LEU A 4 -0.26 46.54 116.53
C LEU A 4 1.13 45.85 116.61
N ALA A 5 2.29 46.51 116.70
CA ALA A 5 2.75 47.90 116.49
C ALA A 5 4.31 47.88 116.33
N ILE A 6 5.04 49.01 116.23
CA ILE A 6 5.69 49.78 117.32
C ILE A 6 6.45 50.94 116.60
N ALA A 7 6.18 52.24 116.84
CA ALA A 7 6.66 53.15 117.92
C ALA A 7 8.21 53.35 117.95
N PHE A 8 8.80 54.53 118.23
CA PHE A 8 8.53 55.49 119.33
C PHE A 8 9.20 56.89 119.04
N ILE A 9 9.06 57.86 119.97
CA ILE A 9 9.83 59.13 120.14
C ILE A 9 9.40 60.34 119.26
N ALA A 10 9.66 61.59 119.69
CA ALA A 10 8.77 62.44 120.51
C ALA A 10 9.31 63.89 120.70
N LEU A 11 8.42 64.85 121.06
CA LEU A 11 8.65 66.26 121.49
C LEU A 11 9.24 67.22 120.40
N LEU A 12 8.90 68.53 120.29
CA LEU A 12 8.05 69.45 121.08
C LEU A 12 7.56 70.69 120.25
N PHE A 13 6.38 71.24 120.60
CA PHE A 13 5.87 72.64 120.45
C PHE A 13 5.35 73.30 119.13
N ILE A 14 4.04 73.67 119.21
CA ILE A 14 3.31 74.92 118.81
C ILE A 14 3.07 75.33 117.33
N ALA A 15 1.78 75.28 116.98
CA ALA A 15 0.95 76.13 116.10
C ALA A 15 1.50 76.86 114.85
N SER A 16 0.80 76.67 113.72
CA SER A 16 0.13 77.77 112.98
C SER A 16 -0.95 77.21 112.03
N CYS A 17 -1.89 78.06 111.59
CA CYS A 17 -2.96 77.73 110.64
C CYS A 17 -2.46 77.54 109.19
N GLY A 18 -3.20 76.78 108.38
CA GLY A 18 -3.04 76.67 106.93
C GLY A 18 -4.16 75.81 106.30
N ASP A 19 -4.67 76.22 105.15
CA ASP A 19 -5.94 75.74 104.60
C ASP A 19 -5.99 74.28 104.13
N LYS A 20 -7.19 73.68 104.18
CA LYS A 20 -7.49 72.39 103.55
C LYS A 20 -7.62 72.55 102.03
N LYS A 21 -6.68 71.99 101.28
CA LYS A 21 -6.84 71.73 99.85
C LYS A 21 -7.62 70.42 99.64
N THR A 22 -8.59 70.42 98.73
CA THR A 22 -9.30 69.22 98.27
C THR A 22 -8.75 68.76 96.93
N ASP A 23 -8.40 67.48 96.80
CA ASP A 23 -8.01 66.88 95.52
C ASP A 23 -9.20 66.78 94.54
N PRO A 24 -8.97 66.89 93.22
CA PRO A 24 -10.03 66.80 92.21
C PRO A 24 -10.47 65.34 91.95
N ILE A 25 -11.75 65.16 91.59
CA ILE A 25 -12.32 63.86 91.21
C ILE A 25 -11.86 63.50 89.78
N GLU A 26 -11.09 62.43 89.62
CA GLU A 26 -10.58 61.96 88.32
C GLU A 26 -11.70 61.38 87.42
N LYS A 27 -11.75 61.78 86.14
CA LYS A 27 -12.75 61.31 85.15
C LYS A 27 -12.43 59.90 84.67
N LYS A 28 -13.43 59.01 84.69
CA LYS A 28 -13.28 57.57 84.42
C LYS A 28 -14.07 57.04 83.21
N VAL A 29 -13.63 55.92 82.65
CA VAL A 29 -14.18 55.17 81.50
C VAL A 29 -15.53 54.54 81.85
N THR A 30 -16.51 54.73 80.98
CA THR A 30 -17.89 54.22 81.09
C THR A 30 -18.25 53.15 80.06
N SER A 31 -17.52 53.01 78.94
CA SER A 31 -17.66 51.85 78.04
C SER A 31 -16.35 51.48 77.31
N VAL A 32 -16.27 50.24 76.83
CA VAL A 32 -15.18 49.72 75.99
C VAL A 32 -15.78 48.88 74.85
N ALA A 33 -15.47 49.22 73.60
CA ALA A 33 -15.87 48.46 72.41
C ALA A 33 -14.66 47.79 71.77
N ILE A 34 -14.85 46.61 71.14
CA ILE A 34 -13.81 45.86 70.44
C ILE A 34 -14.20 45.66 68.97
N ALA A 35 -13.26 45.87 68.06
CA ALA A 35 -13.40 45.62 66.63
C ALA A 35 -12.34 44.63 66.12
N PRO A 36 -12.68 43.71 65.20
CA PRO A 36 -14.04 43.37 64.74
C PRO A 36 -14.90 42.74 65.85
N SER A 37 -16.23 42.80 65.70
CA SER A 37 -17.20 42.33 66.70
C SER A 37 -17.35 40.79 66.79
N SER A 38 -16.76 40.06 65.86
CA SER A 38 -16.54 38.62 65.92
C SER A 38 -15.36 38.26 65.01
N LEU A 39 -14.67 37.16 65.31
CA LEU A 39 -13.47 36.77 64.58
C LEU A 39 -13.29 35.25 64.58
N SER A 40 -12.86 34.71 63.43
CA SER A 40 -12.39 33.33 63.29
C SER A 40 -10.91 33.33 62.91
N VAL A 41 -10.09 32.51 63.57
CA VAL A 41 -8.64 32.40 63.32
C VAL A 41 -8.22 30.93 63.33
N ALA A 42 -7.32 30.51 62.45
CA ALA A 42 -6.81 29.13 62.47
C ALA A 42 -5.75 28.94 63.57
N VAL A 43 -5.61 27.71 64.08
CA VAL A 43 -4.52 27.35 65.01
C VAL A 43 -3.15 27.73 64.44
N GLY A 44 -2.37 28.47 65.22
CA GLY A 44 -1.04 28.99 64.88
C GLY A 44 -1.02 30.33 64.16
N LEU A 45 -2.18 30.90 63.79
CA LEU A 45 -2.27 32.21 63.13
C LEU A 45 -2.68 33.32 64.11
N THR A 46 -2.42 34.56 63.70
CA THR A 46 -2.66 35.75 64.53
C THR A 46 -3.52 36.80 63.82
N GLN A 47 -4.37 37.49 64.56
CA GLN A 47 -5.17 38.61 64.05
C GLN A 47 -5.24 39.74 65.10
N GLN A 48 -5.21 40.99 64.62
CA GLN A 48 -5.29 42.16 65.48
C GLN A 48 -6.74 42.45 65.89
N LEU A 49 -6.98 42.68 67.19
CA LEU A 49 -8.15 43.39 67.71
C LEU A 49 -7.78 44.84 68.05
N THR A 50 -8.76 45.73 67.99
CA THR A 50 -8.65 47.12 68.45
C THR A 50 -9.72 47.39 69.50
N ALA A 51 -9.34 48.02 70.62
CA ALA A 51 -10.28 48.49 71.64
C ALA A 51 -10.41 50.02 71.60
N THR A 52 -11.63 50.52 71.78
CA THR A 52 -11.95 51.95 71.92
C THR A 52 -12.71 52.18 73.21
N VAL A 53 -12.35 53.24 73.95
CA VAL A 53 -12.92 53.57 75.27
C VAL A 53 -13.66 54.90 75.24
N GLU A 54 -14.76 54.99 75.98
CA GLU A 54 -15.53 56.23 76.20
C GLU A 54 -15.64 56.55 77.70
N PRO A 55 -15.64 57.83 78.11
CA PRO A 55 -15.51 59.04 77.29
C PRO A 55 -14.12 59.18 76.66
N ALA A 56 -14.05 59.58 75.39
CA ALA A 56 -12.80 59.67 74.63
C ALA A 56 -11.76 60.69 75.16
N ASP A 57 -12.07 61.48 76.18
CA ASP A 57 -11.20 62.48 76.83
C ASP A 57 -10.67 62.05 78.21
N VAL A 58 -10.83 60.78 78.62
CA VAL A 58 -10.22 60.27 79.87
C VAL A 58 -8.68 60.37 79.85
N PRO A 59 -8.01 60.66 81.00
CA PRO A 59 -6.55 60.74 81.07
C PRO A 59 -5.84 59.40 80.84
N LYS A 60 -6.47 58.28 81.20
CA LYS A 60 -5.94 56.92 81.09
C LYS A 60 -6.85 56.10 80.16
N LYS A 61 -6.38 55.86 78.92
CA LYS A 61 -7.13 55.15 77.87
C LYS A 61 -6.70 53.70 77.68
N GLU A 62 -5.69 53.27 78.42
CA GLU A 62 -5.12 51.93 78.30
C GLU A 62 -6.13 50.86 78.74
N VAL A 63 -6.08 49.73 78.05
CA VAL A 63 -6.86 48.55 78.39
C VAL A 63 -5.95 47.35 78.65
N PHE A 64 -6.27 46.59 79.68
CA PHE A 64 -5.68 45.29 79.93
C PHE A 64 -6.48 44.22 79.19
N TRP A 65 -5.80 43.48 78.30
CA TRP A 65 -6.38 42.37 77.55
C TRP A 65 -6.25 41.06 78.33
N ARG A 66 -7.30 40.23 78.31
CA ARG A 66 -7.25 38.83 78.78
C ARG A 66 -8.00 37.90 77.84
N SER A 67 -7.60 36.63 77.82
CA SER A 67 -8.40 35.55 77.25
C SER A 67 -9.19 34.82 78.32
N SER A 68 -10.39 34.34 77.99
CA SER A 68 -11.13 33.40 78.84
C SER A 68 -10.54 31.99 78.80
N ASN A 69 -9.73 31.65 77.79
CA ASN A 69 -9.04 30.37 77.67
C ASN A 69 -7.80 30.51 76.79
N GLU A 70 -6.64 30.72 77.43
CA GLU A 70 -5.33 30.83 76.77
C GLU A 70 -4.88 29.57 76.04
N LYS A 71 -5.43 28.39 76.37
CA LYS A 71 -5.19 27.16 75.59
C LYS A 71 -5.87 27.21 74.23
N THR A 72 -7.01 27.88 74.11
CA THR A 72 -7.72 28.05 72.83
C THR A 72 -7.20 29.25 72.06
N ALA A 73 -7.11 30.43 72.69
CA ALA A 73 -6.52 31.63 72.08
C ALA A 73 -5.84 32.50 73.13
N THR A 74 -4.63 32.99 72.83
CA THR A 74 -3.94 34.03 73.62
C THR A 74 -4.18 35.40 73.01
N VAL A 75 -3.97 36.46 73.80
CA VAL A 75 -3.97 37.85 73.34
C VAL A 75 -2.79 38.57 73.98
N ASP A 76 -2.03 39.35 73.21
CA ASP A 76 -0.94 40.16 73.76
C ASP A 76 -1.41 41.53 74.29
N ALA A 77 -0.49 42.27 74.91
CA ALA A 77 -0.78 43.59 75.48
C ALA A 77 -1.26 44.63 74.44
N THR A 78 -1.05 44.38 73.14
CA THR A 78 -1.50 45.26 72.04
C THR A 78 -2.88 44.87 71.50
N GLY A 79 -3.45 43.75 71.94
CA GLY A 79 -4.71 43.20 71.42
C GLY A 79 -4.52 42.23 70.25
N LYS A 80 -3.31 41.76 69.97
CA LYS A 80 -3.06 40.76 68.92
C LYS A 80 -3.41 39.37 69.45
N VAL A 81 -4.45 38.76 68.88
CA VAL A 81 -4.93 37.42 69.23
C VAL A 81 -4.16 36.37 68.45
N THR A 82 -3.75 35.28 69.11
CA THR A 82 -3.16 34.10 68.48
C THR A 82 -4.03 32.88 68.75
N GLY A 83 -4.42 32.13 67.71
CA GLY A 83 -5.11 30.85 67.87
C GLY A 83 -4.13 29.76 68.34
N VAL A 84 -4.46 29.04 69.40
CA VAL A 84 -3.58 28.02 70.03
C VAL A 84 -4.15 26.61 69.90
N GLU A 85 -5.44 26.41 70.18
CA GLU A 85 -6.13 25.12 70.07
C GLU A 85 -7.55 25.33 69.54
N ALA A 86 -8.08 24.39 68.76
CA ALA A 86 -9.41 24.51 68.18
C ALA A 86 -10.50 24.59 69.27
N GLY A 87 -11.37 25.60 69.18
CA GLY A 87 -12.36 25.87 70.22
C GLY A 87 -12.97 27.27 70.11
N VAL A 88 -13.55 27.75 71.21
CA VAL A 88 -14.06 29.12 71.33
C VAL A 88 -13.49 29.76 72.59
N ALA A 89 -12.94 30.97 72.46
CA ALA A 89 -12.45 31.79 73.55
C ALA A 89 -13.08 33.18 73.50
N ILE A 90 -13.27 33.83 74.65
CA ILE A 90 -13.74 35.20 74.74
C ILE A 90 -12.56 36.08 75.14
N ILE A 91 -12.19 37.02 74.27
CA ILE A 91 -11.15 38.01 74.56
C ILE A 91 -11.82 39.24 75.16
N THR A 92 -11.30 39.72 76.29
CA THR A 92 -11.86 40.84 77.04
C THR A 92 -10.84 41.95 77.23
N ALA A 93 -11.19 43.18 76.87
CA ALA A 93 -10.44 44.39 77.17
C ALA A 93 -11.03 45.07 78.42
N THR A 94 -10.20 45.44 79.40
CA THR A 94 -10.61 46.06 80.68
C THR A 94 -9.89 47.38 80.90
N ALA A 95 -10.61 48.47 81.15
CA ALA A 95 -10.00 49.79 81.39
C ALA A 95 -9.14 49.83 82.67
N THR A 96 -7.94 50.44 82.59
CA THR A 96 -6.94 50.45 83.67
C THR A 96 -7.03 51.67 84.60
N ASP A 97 -7.92 52.61 84.33
CA ASP A 97 -8.19 53.84 85.10
C ASP A 97 -8.87 53.60 86.47
N GLY A 98 -9.11 52.34 86.83
CA GLY A 98 -9.84 51.95 88.03
C GLY A 98 -11.36 52.13 87.92
N SER A 99 -11.91 52.21 86.70
CA SER A 99 -13.35 52.00 86.45
C SER A 99 -13.71 50.50 86.41
N HIS A 100 -12.76 49.67 85.99
CA HIS A 100 -12.93 48.23 85.69
C HIS A 100 -13.95 47.91 84.59
N THR A 101 -14.35 48.90 83.79
CA THR A 101 -15.25 48.74 82.64
C THR A 101 -14.66 47.80 81.58
N GLN A 102 -15.49 46.94 80.98
CA GLN A 102 -15.03 45.87 80.07
C GLN A 102 -15.80 45.82 78.75
N GLY A 103 -15.10 45.43 77.69
CA GLY A 103 -15.67 45.00 76.41
C GLY A 103 -15.17 43.59 76.07
N ALA A 104 -15.99 42.78 75.41
CA ALA A 104 -15.66 41.37 75.12
C ALA A 104 -16.02 40.98 73.67
N VAL A 105 -15.19 40.11 73.07
CA VAL A 105 -15.41 39.54 71.73
C VAL A 105 -15.20 38.03 71.72
N THR A 106 -16.05 37.30 71.00
CA THR A 106 -15.93 35.86 70.80
C THR A 106 -15.00 35.55 69.64
N ILE A 107 -13.97 34.75 69.91
CA ILE A 107 -13.00 34.22 68.95
C ILE A 107 -13.29 32.74 68.73
N LYS A 108 -13.55 32.35 67.49
CA LYS A 108 -13.60 30.94 67.08
C LYS A 108 -12.24 30.53 66.54
N VAL A 109 -11.61 29.55 67.18
CA VAL A 109 -10.35 28.99 66.69
C VAL A 109 -10.66 27.71 65.92
N THR A 110 -10.38 27.72 64.62
CA THR A 110 -10.56 26.54 63.75
C THR A 110 -9.27 25.72 63.67
N PRO A 111 -9.34 24.39 63.54
CA PRO A 111 -8.16 23.60 63.23
C PRO A 111 -7.62 24.02 61.85
N LYS A 112 -6.30 23.94 61.70
CA LYS A 112 -5.62 24.16 60.41
C LYS A 112 -6.00 23.05 59.43
N ALA A 113 -6.14 23.38 58.14
CA ALA A 113 -6.32 22.36 57.11
C ALA A 113 -5.08 21.44 57.04
N THR A 114 -5.31 20.13 56.82
CA THR A 114 -4.24 19.13 56.66
C THR A 114 -4.14 18.62 55.23
N SER A 115 -5.24 18.59 54.47
CA SER A 115 -5.25 18.27 53.05
C SER A 115 -6.44 18.87 52.31
N LEU A 116 -6.31 18.99 50.98
CA LEU A 116 -7.37 19.39 50.07
C LEU A 116 -7.40 18.40 48.90
N VAL A 117 -8.58 17.89 48.55
CA VAL A 117 -8.78 17.02 47.37
C VAL A 117 -9.78 17.69 46.42
N ILE A 118 -9.47 17.72 45.13
CA ILE A 118 -10.37 18.19 44.07
C ILE A 118 -11.15 16.99 43.50
N VAL A 119 -12.47 17.15 43.35
CA VAL A 119 -13.38 16.14 42.81
C VAL A 119 -14.11 16.71 41.58
N PRO A 120 -14.14 15.98 40.44
CA PRO A 120 -13.41 14.73 40.16
C PRO A 120 -11.91 14.96 40.00
N ALA A 121 -11.09 13.92 40.19
CA ALA A 121 -9.63 14.01 40.13
C ALA A 121 -9.07 14.23 38.71
N ASN A 122 -9.76 13.70 37.68
CA ASN A 122 -9.41 13.85 36.26
C ASN A 122 -10.59 14.48 35.49
N PRO A 123 -10.86 15.79 35.63
CA PRO A 123 -11.94 16.46 34.93
C PRO A 123 -11.63 16.64 33.44
N SER A 124 -12.69 16.61 32.62
CA SER A 124 -12.61 16.98 31.19
C SER A 124 -13.75 17.91 30.79
N VAL A 125 -13.50 18.71 29.75
CA VAL A 125 -14.44 19.68 29.17
C VAL A 125 -14.15 19.87 27.67
N GLY A 126 -15.14 20.29 26.88
CA GLY A 126 -14.90 20.71 25.49
C GLY A 126 -14.52 22.19 25.39
N VAL A 127 -13.93 22.61 24.26
CA VAL A 127 -13.71 24.04 23.98
C VAL A 127 -15.04 24.81 24.02
N GLY A 128 -15.11 25.85 24.86
CA GLY A 128 -16.30 26.65 25.14
C GLY A 128 -17.26 26.08 26.20
N GLY A 129 -17.10 24.82 26.62
CA GLY A 129 -17.96 24.21 27.64
C GLY A 129 -17.52 24.55 29.07
N LYS A 130 -18.41 24.34 30.05
CA LYS A 130 -18.15 24.59 31.48
C LYS A 130 -18.32 23.36 32.36
N ARG A 131 -17.59 23.34 33.48
CA ARG A 131 -17.69 22.31 34.52
C ARG A 131 -17.31 22.88 35.89
N THR A 132 -18.17 22.69 36.88
CA THR A 132 -17.84 23.03 38.29
C THR A 132 -17.04 21.90 38.94
N LEU A 133 -15.99 22.27 39.66
CA LEU A 133 -15.16 21.37 40.47
C LEU A 133 -15.42 21.62 41.96
N THR A 134 -15.35 20.55 42.76
CA THR A 134 -15.53 20.64 44.21
C THR A 134 -14.19 20.44 44.92
N ALA A 135 -13.83 21.31 45.85
CA ALA A 135 -12.72 21.10 46.77
C ALA A 135 -13.24 20.56 48.10
N VAL A 136 -12.62 19.49 48.61
CA VAL A 136 -12.92 18.90 49.91
C VAL A 136 -11.72 19.17 50.83
N VAL A 137 -11.92 20.01 51.86
CA VAL A 137 -10.86 20.38 52.81
C VAL A 137 -10.99 19.54 54.08
N LEU A 138 -9.91 18.84 54.44
CA LEU A 138 -9.84 18.03 55.65
C LEU A 138 -8.98 18.71 56.73
N PRO A 139 -9.32 18.56 58.03
CA PRO A 139 -10.56 17.95 58.54
C PRO A 139 -11.79 18.83 58.26
N ALA A 140 -12.99 18.25 58.24
CA ALA A 140 -14.24 18.93 57.84
C ALA A 140 -14.65 20.13 58.74
N ASN A 141 -14.02 20.29 59.91
CA ASN A 141 -14.20 21.43 60.81
C ASN A 141 -13.13 22.53 60.65
N ALA A 142 -12.17 22.36 59.74
CA ALA A 142 -11.27 23.43 59.28
C ALA A 142 -12.02 24.42 58.35
N VAL A 143 -11.33 25.49 57.95
CA VAL A 143 -11.85 26.48 56.98
C VAL A 143 -12.12 25.78 55.63
N GLN A 144 -13.37 25.86 55.15
CA GLN A 144 -13.80 25.20 53.91
C GLN A 144 -13.79 26.10 52.67
N SER A 145 -13.61 27.41 52.84
CA SER A 145 -13.48 28.35 51.72
C SER A 145 -12.15 28.16 51.01
N VAL A 146 -12.17 28.15 49.67
CA VAL A 146 -10.99 27.98 48.81
C VAL A 146 -10.95 29.06 47.74
N THR A 147 -9.76 29.30 47.16
CA THR A 147 -9.57 30.12 45.96
C THR A 147 -9.03 29.25 44.83
N TRP A 148 -9.60 29.42 43.63
CA TRP A 148 -9.26 28.62 42.45
C TRP A 148 -8.36 29.36 41.45
N THR A 149 -7.44 28.65 40.81
CA THR A 149 -6.58 29.15 39.74
C THR A 149 -6.38 28.12 38.62
N SER A 150 -6.11 28.63 37.41
CA SER A 150 -5.69 27.83 36.25
C SER A 150 -4.25 28.17 35.89
N SER A 151 -3.44 27.15 35.63
CA SER A 151 -2.03 27.32 35.20
C SER A 151 -1.88 27.84 33.77
N ASP A 152 -2.92 27.72 32.94
CA ASP A 152 -2.93 28.24 31.57
C ASP A 152 -4.33 28.74 31.18
N PRO A 153 -4.64 30.02 31.45
CA PRO A 153 -5.91 30.64 31.07
C PRO A 153 -6.20 30.66 29.56
N SER A 154 -5.19 30.46 28.70
CA SER A 154 -5.38 30.36 27.25
C SER A 154 -5.98 29.01 26.84
N LYS A 155 -5.83 27.98 27.68
CA LYS A 155 -6.44 26.65 27.49
C LYS A 155 -7.73 26.47 28.29
N ALA A 156 -7.77 26.89 29.55
CA ALA A 156 -9.02 26.95 30.32
C ALA A 156 -8.98 28.03 31.40
N THR A 157 -10.07 28.78 31.54
CA THR A 157 -10.30 29.70 32.66
C THR A 157 -11.05 28.99 33.79
N ILE A 158 -10.97 29.51 35.01
CA ILE A 158 -11.76 29.06 36.15
C ILE A 158 -12.22 30.27 36.97
N ASP A 159 -13.47 30.27 37.39
CA ASP A 159 -13.98 31.25 38.33
C ASP A 159 -13.36 31.02 39.72
N ALA A 160 -12.66 32.04 40.22
CA ALA A 160 -11.85 31.97 41.44
C ALA A 160 -12.65 31.65 42.71
N SER A 161 -13.98 31.88 42.70
CA SER A 161 -14.86 31.78 43.87
C SER A 161 -15.78 30.57 43.84
N THR A 162 -16.23 30.14 42.65
CA THR A 162 -17.20 29.05 42.46
C THR A 162 -16.60 27.74 41.98
N GLY A 163 -15.33 27.75 41.53
CA GLY A 163 -14.69 26.56 40.97
C GLY A 163 -15.23 26.15 39.59
N THR A 164 -15.93 27.04 38.89
CA THR A 164 -16.48 26.77 37.55
C THR A 164 -15.44 27.02 36.48
N VAL A 165 -14.94 25.93 35.89
CA VAL A 165 -14.01 25.91 34.75
C VAL A 165 -14.75 26.23 33.45
N THR A 166 -14.11 26.94 32.52
CA THR A 166 -14.51 27.06 31.11
C THR A 166 -13.35 26.67 30.19
N GLY A 167 -13.57 25.77 29.23
CA GLY A 167 -12.57 25.42 28.22
C GLY A 167 -12.39 26.53 27.17
N VAL A 168 -11.16 26.84 26.78
CA VAL A 168 -10.81 27.93 25.83
C VAL A 168 -10.06 27.41 24.61
N ALA A 169 -9.08 26.53 24.78
CA ALA A 169 -8.30 25.92 23.69
C ALA A 169 -7.83 24.50 24.06
N LEU A 170 -7.46 23.71 23.05
CA LEU A 170 -7.11 22.30 23.21
C LEU A 170 -5.89 22.04 24.11
N GLY A 171 -5.91 20.91 24.80
CA GLY A 171 -4.79 20.40 25.59
C GLY A 171 -5.10 20.26 27.08
N SER A 172 -4.10 19.85 27.86
CA SER A 172 -4.22 19.70 29.32
C SER A 172 -3.69 20.93 30.07
N VAL A 173 -4.32 21.23 31.20
CA VAL A 173 -3.99 22.35 32.09
C VAL A 173 -4.24 21.95 33.54
N ALA A 174 -3.34 22.33 34.46
CA ALA A 174 -3.53 22.08 35.88
C ALA A 174 -4.43 23.15 36.50
N ILE A 175 -5.44 22.71 37.23
CA ILE A 175 -6.34 23.54 38.04
C ILE A 175 -5.98 23.34 39.51
N THR A 176 -5.83 24.44 40.25
CA THR A 176 -5.42 24.43 41.66
C THR A 176 -6.49 25.08 42.53
N ALA A 177 -6.79 24.46 43.67
CA ALA A 177 -7.58 25.05 44.74
C ALA A 177 -6.72 25.19 45.99
N THR A 178 -6.72 26.37 46.60
CA THR A 178 -5.95 26.69 47.82
C THR A 178 -6.90 27.06 48.95
N VAL A 179 -6.69 26.55 50.16
CA VAL A 179 -7.51 26.87 51.33
C VAL A 179 -7.33 28.35 51.70
N ALA A 180 -8.42 29.07 51.90
CA ALA A 180 -8.42 30.47 52.32
C ALA A 180 -8.28 30.62 53.85
N ASP A 181 -7.42 29.80 54.47
CA ASP A 181 -7.08 29.88 55.90
C ASP A 181 -5.81 30.68 56.17
N GLY A 182 -5.12 31.18 55.13
CA GLY A 182 -3.82 31.85 55.22
C GLY A 182 -2.63 30.89 55.23
N GLY A 183 -2.86 29.57 55.17
CA GLY A 183 -1.85 28.56 54.95
C GLY A 183 -1.52 28.31 53.48
N SER A 184 -0.67 27.31 53.23
CA SER A 184 -0.23 26.91 51.89
C SER A 184 -0.82 25.57 51.42
N ILE A 185 -1.93 25.12 52.04
CA ILE A 185 -2.57 23.86 51.67
C ILE A 185 -3.34 24.06 50.36
N ALA A 186 -2.89 23.35 49.33
CA ALA A 186 -3.51 23.34 48.01
C ALA A 186 -3.64 21.91 47.47
N GLY A 187 -4.63 21.71 46.61
CA GLY A 187 -4.80 20.50 45.82
C GLY A 187 -4.85 20.83 44.33
N THR A 188 -4.38 19.91 43.50
CA THR A 188 -4.26 20.10 42.04
C THR A 188 -4.97 18.98 41.29
N ALA A 189 -5.70 19.31 40.23
CA ALA A 189 -6.30 18.36 39.29
C ALA A 189 -5.93 18.71 37.85
N THR A 190 -5.67 17.71 37.02
CA THR A 190 -5.36 17.91 35.59
C THR A 190 -6.66 17.92 34.79
N LEU A 191 -7.02 19.09 34.25
CA LEU A 191 -8.12 19.24 33.31
C LEU A 191 -7.62 18.95 31.89
N THR A 192 -8.37 18.16 31.12
CA THR A 192 -8.15 18.03 29.67
C THR A 192 -9.28 18.73 28.89
N VAL A 193 -8.89 19.63 27.99
CA VAL A 193 -9.79 20.33 27.06
C VAL A 193 -9.75 19.61 25.71
N ASN A 194 -10.87 18.96 25.39
CA ASN A 194 -11.00 18.09 24.23
C ASN A 194 -11.53 18.84 22.99
N SER A 195 -11.13 18.35 21.81
CA SER A 195 -11.76 18.67 20.53
C SER A 195 -13.15 18.05 20.43
N THR A 196 -14.01 18.63 19.58
CA THR A 196 -15.20 17.89 19.11
C THR A 196 -14.77 17.16 17.84
N VAL A 197 -14.84 15.83 17.88
CA VAL A 197 -14.34 14.97 16.81
C VAL A 197 -15.52 14.48 15.99
N ILE A 198 -15.66 14.98 14.75
CA ILE A 198 -16.61 14.42 13.79
C ILE A 198 -15.84 13.38 12.97
N ALA A 199 -16.13 12.10 13.19
CA ALA A 199 -15.58 11.03 12.36
C ALA A 199 -16.44 10.87 11.09
N LEU A 200 -15.82 10.59 9.96
CA LEU A 200 -16.50 10.36 8.69
C LEU A 200 -16.45 8.84 8.40
N GLY A 201 -17.57 8.27 7.98
CA GLY A 201 -17.76 6.83 7.75
C GLY A 201 -17.85 5.97 9.01
N ASP A 202 -18.17 4.69 8.82
CA ASP A 202 -18.00 3.62 9.82
C ASP A 202 -16.50 3.20 9.97
N GLU A 203 -15.57 4.03 9.46
CA GLU A 203 -14.24 3.61 9.00
C GLU A 203 -13.09 4.41 9.64
N HIS A 204 -13.38 5.10 10.74
CA HIS A 204 -12.41 5.86 11.53
C HIS A 204 -11.65 6.97 10.77
N LEU A 205 -12.14 7.47 9.63
CA LEU A 205 -11.61 8.69 9.00
C LEU A 205 -11.93 9.90 9.90
N THR A 206 -11.04 10.13 10.85
CA THR A 206 -11.24 11.04 11.97
C THR A 206 -10.82 12.44 11.54
N VAL A 207 -11.78 13.37 11.45
CA VAL A 207 -11.51 14.75 11.03
C VAL A 207 -11.69 15.68 12.23
N GLU A 208 -10.59 16.22 12.73
CA GLU A 208 -10.63 17.29 13.72
C GLU A 208 -10.97 18.63 13.04
N VAL A 209 -12.21 19.08 13.20
CA VAL A 209 -12.65 20.39 12.73
C VAL A 209 -12.59 21.37 13.89
N ALA A 210 -11.78 22.42 13.77
CA ALA A 210 -11.75 23.50 14.76
C ALA A 210 -13.12 24.22 14.85
N ALA A 211 -13.47 24.76 16.02
CA ALA A 211 -14.76 25.41 16.23
C ALA A 211 -14.96 26.63 15.30
N GLY A 212 -16.01 26.61 14.47
CA GLY A 212 -16.24 27.60 13.41
C GLY A 212 -15.56 27.29 12.07
N GLY A 213 -14.83 26.17 11.99
CA GLY A 213 -14.15 25.72 10.78
C GLY A 213 -15.07 24.99 9.80
N THR A 214 -14.60 24.92 8.55
CA THR A 214 -15.17 24.08 7.49
C THR A 214 -14.12 23.07 7.04
N PHE A 215 -14.50 21.81 6.91
CA PHE A 215 -13.68 20.78 6.30
C PHE A 215 -14.33 20.33 4.98
N THR A 216 -13.61 20.46 3.87
CA THR A 216 -14.08 20.03 2.55
C THR A 216 -13.51 18.67 2.21
N LEU A 217 -14.39 17.67 2.09
CA LEU A 217 -14.02 16.32 1.68
C LEU A 217 -14.02 16.25 0.15
N ALA A 218 -12.83 16.36 -0.43
CA ALA A 218 -12.58 15.91 -1.80
C ALA A 218 -12.48 14.38 -1.83
N HIS A 219 -12.87 13.77 -2.95
CA HIS A 219 -12.93 12.33 -3.16
C HIS A 219 -13.76 11.61 -2.10
N ALA A 220 -14.99 12.06 -1.90
CA ALA A 220 -15.79 11.59 -0.78
C ALA A 220 -16.04 10.06 -0.82
N PRO A 221 -15.84 9.34 0.30
CA PRO A 221 -16.29 7.96 0.47
C PRO A 221 -17.81 7.96 0.45
N ARG A 222 -18.40 7.38 -0.60
CA ARG A 222 -19.85 7.33 -0.77
C ARG A 222 -20.34 5.90 -0.65
N THR A 223 -21.24 5.69 0.32
CA THR A 223 -21.93 4.42 0.57
C THR A 223 -23.18 4.33 -0.27
N VAL A 224 -23.43 3.18 -0.91
CA VAL A 224 -24.35 3.15 -2.06
C VAL A 224 -25.66 2.41 -1.77
N ALA A 225 -26.72 3.19 -1.55
CA ALA A 225 -28.03 2.88 -2.14
C ALA A 225 -28.06 3.44 -3.59
N SER A 226 -29.06 3.09 -4.41
CA SER A 226 -29.09 3.19 -5.89
C SER A 226 -28.55 4.47 -6.58
N ASP A 227 -28.40 5.59 -5.88
CA ASP A 227 -27.69 6.78 -6.33
C ASP A 227 -26.41 6.99 -5.48
N ILE A 228 -25.21 6.91 -6.08
CA ILE A 228 -23.93 7.19 -5.40
C ILE A 228 -23.79 8.68 -5.02
N LYS A 229 -24.44 9.08 -3.93
CA LYS A 229 -24.52 10.49 -3.49
C LYS A 229 -24.17 10.67 -2.01
N ALA A 230 -24.53 9.71 -1.16
CA ALA A 230 -24.46 9.88 0.28
C ALA A 230 -23.08 9.53 0.86
N VAL A 231 -22.56 10.41 1.72
CA VAL A 231 -21.37 10.19 2.54
C VAL A 231 -21.85 9.83 3.94
N ARG A 232 -21.41 8.67 4.42
CA ARG A 232 -21.66 8.26 5.79
C ARG A 232 -20.82 9.07 6.78
N VAL A 233 -21.37 9.45 7.92
CA VAL A 233 -20.72 10.30 8.93
C VAL A 233 -21.04 9.78 10.33
N HIS A 234 -20.00 9.47 11.10
CA HIS A 234 -20.12 9.03 12.50
C HIS A 234 -19.99 10.22 13.46
N ILE A 235 -21.11 10.63 14.03
CA ILE A 235 -21.23 11.85 14.81
C ILE A 235 -20.83 11.57 16.27
N ALA A 236 -19.68 12.09 16.71
CA ALA A 236 -19.25 12.05 18.11
C ALA A 236 -19.06 13.46 18.69
N ALA A 237 -19.28 13.61 20.00
CA ALA A 237 -18.95 14.83 20.74
C ALA A 237 -18.61 14.54 22.20
N ALA A 238 -18.13 15.57 22.91
CA ALA A 238 -17.90 15.51 24.35
C ALA A 238 -19.21 15.21 25.11
N ALA A 239 -19.07 14.54 26.26
CA ALA A 239 -20.21 14.21 27.12
C ALA A 239 -21.05 15.45 27.46
N ASN A 240 -22.37 15.27 27.47
CA ASN A 240 -23.39 16.31 27.70
C ASN A 240 -23.48 17.42 26.64
N ALA A 241 -22.81 17.29 25.49
CA ALA A 241 -23.04 18.18 24.35
C ALA A 241 -24.29 17.76 23.55
N VAL A 242 -25.06 18.73 23.08
CA VAL A 242 -26.20 18.53 22.16
C VAL A 242 -25.76 18.85 20.74
N ILE A 243 -25.93 17.91 19.82
CA ILE A 243 -25.54 18.07 18.41
C ILE A 243 -26.80 18.25 17.57
N LYS A 244 -26.82 19.23 16.67
CA LYS A 244 -27.92 19.48 15.73
C LYS A 244 -27.43 19.72 14.32
N ALA A 245 -28.21 19.35 13.32
CA ALA A 245 -28.12 19.93 11.97
C ALA A 245 -29.51 20.44 11.58
N GLY A 246 -29.63 21.76 11.36
CA GLY A 246 -30.94 22.42 11.35
C GLY A 246 -31.70 22.16 12.65
N ASN A 247 -32.92 21.62 12.53
CA ASN A 247 -33.76 21.26 13.69
C ASN A 247 -33.54 19.82 14.20
N THR A 248 -32.85 18.96 13.44
CA THR A 248 -32.64 17.56 13.80
C THR A 248 -31.57 17.44 14.88
N VAL A 249 -31.88 16.73 15.97
CA VAL A 249 -30.93 16.42 17.07
C VAL A 249 -30.27 15.07 16.80
N PHE A 250 -28.97 14.98 17.02
CA PHE A 250 -28.19 13.75 16.91
C PHE A 250 -27.61 13.35 18.26
N THR A 251 -27.70 12.05 18.58
CA THR A 251 -27.02 11.45 19.73
C THR A 251 -25.55 11.19 19.36
N SER A 252 -24.62 11.48 20.28
CA SER A 252 -23.21 11.12 20.09
C SER A 252 -23.07 9.59 19.99
N GLY A 253 -22.34 9.12 18.98
CA GLY A 253 -22.24 7.71 18.61
C GLY A 253 -23.18 7.28 17.46
N ASN A 254 -24.07 8.15 16.98
CA ASN A 254 -24.92 7.84 15.83
C ASN A 254 -24.15 8.01 14.50
N THR A 255 -24.37 7.08 13.57
CA THR A 255 -23.92 7.21 12.18
C THR A 255 -25.08 7.66 11.28
N VAL A 256 -24.82 8.59 10.34
CA VAL A 256 -25.84 9.24 9.48
C VAL A 256 -25.29 9.50 8.08
N ASP A 257 -26.12 9.32 7.05
CA ASP A 257 -25.74 9.47 5.64
C ASP A 257 -26.17 10.85 5.09
N PHE A 258 -25.27 11.58 4.40
CA PHE A 258 -25.47 12.94 3.89
C PHE A 258 -25.18 13.09 2.40
N THR A 259 -26.10 13.67 1.61
CA THR A 259 -25.95 13.85 0.15
C THR A 259 -25.49 15.24 -0.30
N ALA A 260 -25.40 16.20 0.64
CA ALA A 260 -25.01 17.58 0.40
C ALA A 260 -24.24 18.12 1.62
N PRO A 261 -23.46 19.22 1.48
CA PRO A 261 -22.78 19.86 2.60
C PRO A 261 -23.69 20.09 3.81
N VAL A 262 -23.23 19.68 4.99
CA VAL A 262 -24.00 19.78 6.24
C VAL A 262 -23.23 20.60 7.28
N THR A 263 -23.93 21.50 7.96
CA THR A 263 -23.40 22.23 9.11
C THR A 263 -24.04 21.73 10.39
N PHE A 264 -23.20 21.19 11.27
CA PHE A 264 -23.57 20.78 12.62
C PHE A 264 -23.37 21.95 13.58
N THR A 265 -24.35 22.19 14.45
CA THR A 265 -24.22 23.06 15.61
C THR A 265 -24.13 22.19 16.85
N VAL A 266 -23.01 22.28 17.56
CA VAL A 266 -22.76 21.57 18.82
C VAL A 266 -22.88 22.58 19.95
N THR A 267 -23.82 22.33 20.86
CA THR A 267 -24.09 23.13 22.05
C THR A 267 -23.54 22.41 23.27
N ALA A 268 -22.58 23.01 23.95
CA ALA A 268 -22.04 22.48 25.21
C ALA A 268 -23.08 22.59 26.35
N GLN A 269 -22.81 21.89 27.46
CA GLN A 269 -23.70 21.83 28.63
C GLN A 269 -24.05 23.21 29.23
N ASP A 270 -23.22 24.23 29.02
CA ASP A 270 -23.45 25.60 29.50
C ASP A 270 -24.28 26.47 28.54
N GLY A 271 -24.76 25.90 27.42
CA GLY A 271 -25.49 26.61 26.38
C GLY A 271 -24.62 27.22 25.27
N THR A 272 -23.28 27.17 25.39
CA THR A 272 -22.38 27.72 24.35
C THR A 272 -22.45 26.87 23.08
N ALA A 273 -22.85 27.48 21.96
CA ALA A 273 -22.99 26.82 20.66
C ALA A 273 -21.84 27.17 19.70
N LYS A 274 -21.34 26.17 18.96
CA LYS A 274 -20.35 26.31 17.89
C LYS A 274 -20.78 25.51 16.66
N SER A 275 -20.47 26.02 15.46
CA SER A 275 -20.81 25.37 14.20
C SER A 275 -19.58 24.73 13.53
N TYR A 276 -19.82 23.63 12.81
CA TYR A 276 -18.82 22.80 12.13
C TYR A 276 -19.41 22.35 10.80
N THR A 277 -18.78 22.69 9.67
CA THR A 277 -19.31 22.33 8.34
C THR A 277 -18.51 21.20 7.70
N VAL A 278 -19.21 20.13 7.33
CA VAL A 278 -18.70 19.04 6.49
C VAL A 278 -19.10 19.33 5.04
N GLY A 279 -18.15 19.85 4.27
CA GLY A 279 -18.30 20.17 2.85
C GLY A 279 -18.19 18.90 2.01
N ILE A 280 -19.33 18.36 1.56
CA ILE A 280 -19.37 17.21 0.65
C ILE A 280 -19.27 17.73 -0.79
N THR A 281 -18.10 17.58 -1.41
CA THR A 281 -17.88 18.02 -2.81
C THR A 281 -18.64 17.11 -3.77
N ALA A 282 -19.48 17.67 -4.64
CA ALA A 282 -20.27 16.91 -5.62
C ALA A 282 -19.37 16.06 -6.55
N TYR A 283 -19.86 14.89 -6.99
CA TYR A 283 -19.12 14.05 -7.94
C TYR A 283 -18.79 14.81 -9.22
N HIS A 284 -17.53 14.73 -9.64
CA HIS A 284 -17.10 15.18 -10.96
C HIS A 284 -16.01 14.23 -11.46
N ALA A 285 -16.26 13.53 -12.56
CA ALA A 285 -15.48 12.41 -13.06
C ALA A 285 -13.95 12.60 -13.08
N VAL A 286 -13.47 13.82 -13.36
CA VAL A 286 -12.03 14.17 -13.36
C VAL A 286 -11.58 14.81 -12.05
N ALA A 287 -12.12 16.00 -11.71
CA ALA A 287 -11.68 16.79 -10.55
C ALA A 287 -12.09 16.24 -9.17
N ASN A 288 -13.08 15.37 -9.08
CA ASN A 288 -13.60 14.82 -7.81
C ASN A 288 -14.34 13.47 -8.00
N PRO A 289 -13.63 12.40 -8.43
CA PRO A 289 -14.18 11.04 -8.47
C PRO A 289 -14.56 10.50 -7.08
N TYR A 290 -15.22 9.34 -7.04
CA TYR A 290 -15.57 8.64 -5.79
C TYR A 290 -14.31 8.10 -5.09
N GLY A 291 -14.14 8.38 -3.80
CA GLY A 291 -12.98 7.88 -3.05
C GLY A 291 -13.21 6.49 -2.50
N ILE A 292 -12.25 5.59 -2.69
CA ILE A 292 -12.23 4.25 -2.10
C ILE A 292 -11.23 4.24 -0.93
N TYR A 293 -11.76 4.01 0.28
CA TYR A 293 -10.99 4.02 1.53
C TYR A 293 -10.95 2.66 2.25
N THR A 294 -11.78 1.70 1.85
CA THR A 294 -11.94 0.39 2.50
C THR A 294 -12.43 -0.67 1.53
N VAL A 295 -12.45 -1.92 2.01
CA VAL A 295 -13.13 -3.04 1.34
C VAL A 295 -14.61 -2.75 1.07
N LYS A 296 -15.33 -2.06 1.98
CA LYS A 296 -16.75 -1.78 1.77
C LYS A 296 -16.95 -0.79 0.61
N HIS A 297 -16.13 0.26 0.54
CA HIS A 297 -16.12 1.17 -0.61
C HIS A 297 -15.72 0.48 -1.92
N LEU A 298 -14.77 -0.46 -1.87
CA LEU A 298 -14.37 -1.26 -3.03
C LEU A 298 -15.51 -2.17 -3.52
N ALA A 299 -16.24 -2.83 -2.62
CA ALA A 299 -17.40 -3.65 -2.95
C ALA A 299 -18.56 -2.82 -3.52
N ASP A 300 -18.75 -1.60 -3.04
CA ASP A 300 -19.81 -0.69 -3.51
C ASP A 300 -19.61 -0.19 -4.95
N VAL A 301 -18.43 -0.37 -5.55
CA VAL A 301 -18.15 -0.10 -6.98
C VAL A 301 -19.10 -0.88 -7.91
N ALA A 302 -19.59 -2.05 -7.47
CA ALA A 302 -20.58 -2.84 -8.20
C ALA A 302 -21.87 -2.06 -8.54
N ASN A 303 -22.19 -1.02 -7.76
CA ASN A 303 -23.36 -0.16 -7.96
C ASN A 303 -23.09 1.05 -8.87
N GLY A 304 -21.86 1.20 -9.38
CA GLY A 304 -21.39 2.40 -10.07
C GLY A 304 -20.51 2.11 -11.28
N LEU A 305 -20.80 1.04 -12.02
CA LEU A 305 -19.90 0.48 -13.05
C LEU A 305 -19.53 1.43 -14.21
N THR A 306 -20.22 2.56 -14.37
CA THR A 306 -19.94 3.60 -15.38
C THR A 306 -19.23 4.84 -14.80
N ALA A 307 -18.94 4.87 -13.50
CA ALA A 307 -18.43 6.03 -12.79
C ALA A 307 -16.92 5.98 -12.50
N ASN A 308 -16.37 7.12 -12.09
CA ASN A 308 -14.95 7.25 -11.82
C ASN A 308 -14.65 7.14 -10.31
N PHE A 309 -13.63 6.35 -9.99
CA PHE A 309 -13.18 6.03 -8.64
C PHE A 309 -11.68 6.29 -8.48
N LEU A 310 -11.25 6.62 -7.27
CA LEU A 310 -9.86 6.84 -6.89
C LEU A 310 -9.58 6.17 -5.53
N LEU A 311 -8.60 5.27 -5.47
CA LEU A 311 -8.11 4.73 -4.20
C LEU A 311 -7.39 5.81 -3.38
N LYS A 312 -7.64 5.79 -2.08
CA LYS A 312 -7.08 6.76 -1.12
C LYS A 312 -6.14 6.13 -0.08
N ASN A 313 -6.04 4.81 -0.07
CA ASN A 313 -5.15 3.98 0.74
C ASN A 313 -5.04 2.57 0.11
N ASN A 314 -4.14 1.75 0.65
CA ASN A 314 -4.14 0.31 0.38
C ASN A 314 -5.41 -0.32 0.97
N ILE A 315 -5.97 -1.30 0.25
CA ILE A 315 -7.18 -2.02 0.64
C ILE A 315 -6.81 -3.46 0.95
N ASP A 316 -6.66 -3.78 2.23
CA ASP A 316 -6.43 -5.16 2.68
C ASP A 316 -7.75 -5.92 2.73
N LEU A 317 -7.96 -6.85 1.79
CA LEU A 317 -9.11 -7.75 1.82
C LEU A 317 -9.00 -8.71 3.02
N PRO A 318 -10.14 -9.18 3.56
CA PRO A 318 -10.12 -10.06 4.72
C PRO A 318 -9.40 -11.38 4.41
N ASN A 319 -8.85 -12.00 5.45
CA ASN A 319 -8.34 -13.37 5.35
C ASN A 319 -9.48 -14.33 4.94
N THR A 320 -9.11 -15.52 4.44
CA THR A 320 -10.06 -16.57 4.03
C THR A 320 -10.71 -17.29 5.23
N ASP A 321 -10.87 -16.62 6.37
CA ASP A 321 -11.62 -17.11 7.52
C ASP A 321 -12.99 -16.44 7.61
N ALA A 322 -13.93 -17.10 8.29
CA ALA A 322 -15.31 -16.64 8.38
C ALA A 322 -15.49 -15.34 9.20
N ALA A 323 -14.51 -14.95 10.01
CA ALA A 323 -14.61 -13.79 10.88
C ALA A 323 -14.31 -12.49 10.12
N GLY A 324 -13.31 -12.49 9.22
CA GLY A 324 -12.99 -11.33 8.39
C GLY A 324 -14.07 -11.01 7.34
N ALA A 325 -14.63 -12.03 6.70
CA ALA A 325 -15.55 -11.89 5.55
C ALA A 325 -16.89 -11.21 5.89
N ALA A 326 -17.40 -11.38 7.11
CA ALA A 326 -18.69 -10.83 7.52
C ALA A 326 -18.68 -9.30 7.71
N ALA A 327 -17.52 -8.71 8.00
CA ALA A 327 -17.38 -7.28 8.33
C ALA A 327 -17.37 -6.35 7.10
N THR A 328 -17.20 -6.89 5.89
CA THR A 328 -16.85 -6.10 4.69
C THR A 328 -17.99 -5.97 3.66
N GLY A 329 -19.13 -6.62 3.90
CA GLY A 329 -20.25 -6.66 2.94
C GLY A 329 -20.08 -7.68 1.80
N THR A 330 -19.05 -8.52 1.86
CA THR A 330 -18.78 -9.62 0.91
C THR A 330 -19.13 -10.96 1.55
N SER A 331 -20.43 -11.26 1.67
CA SER A 331 -20.96 -12.31 2.55
C SER A 331 -20.52 -13.74 2.23
N ASP A 332 -20.06 -14.02 1.03
CA ASP A 332 -19.55 -15.34 0.60
C ASP A 332 -18.01 -15.40 0.48
N TYR A 333 -17.28 -14.36 0.91
CA TYR A 333 -15.83 -14.26 0.69
C TYR A 333 -15.02 -15.40 1.32
N ALA A 334 -15.43 -15.90 2.49
CA ALA A 334 -14.77 -17.03 3.14
C ALA A 334 -14.84 -18.33 2.31
N ASP A 335 -15.96 -18.57 1.61
CA ASP A 335 -16.20 -19.80 0.84
C ASP A 335 -15.77 -19.68 -0.64
N ALA A 336 -15.90 -18.47 -1.19
CA ALA A 336 -15.90 -18.18 -2.63
C ALA A 336 -14.90 -17.09 -3.05
N GLY A 337 -14.29 -16.36 -2.11
CA GLY A 337 -13.39 -15.23 -2.39
C GLY A 337 -14.12 -13.99 -2.92
N TRP A 338 -13.44 -13.16 -3.71
CA TRP A 338 -13.98 -11.95 -4.33
C TRP A 338 -15.01 -12.27 -5.42
N LEU A 339 -16.08 -11.46 -5.49
CA LEU A 339 -17.06 -11.48 -6.58
C LEU A 339 -16.63 -10.46 -7.66
N PRO A 340 -16.26 -10.89 -8.88
CA PRO A 340 -15.78 -9.99 -9.93
C PRO A 340 -16.74 -8.83 -10.24
N LEU A 341 -16.20 -7.62 -10.35
CA LEU A 341 -16.95 -6.40 -10.66
C LEU A 341 -17.14 -6.22 -12.18
N GLY A 342 -18.35 -6.01 -12.68
CA GLY A 342 -18.53 -5.55 -14.06
C GLY A 342 -19.77 -6.09 -14.78
N PRO A 343 -19.93 -5.75 -16.08
CA PRO A 343 -18.97 -5.02 -16.92
C PRO A 343 -18.70 -3.57 -16.48
N PHE A 344 -17.43 -3.18 -16.35
CA PHE A 344 -16.99 -1.86 -15.91
C PHE A 344 -16.58 -0.99 -17.10
N THR A 345 -17.08 0.24 -17.17
CA THR A 345 -16.84 1.20 -18.27
C THR A 345 -16.42 2.59 -17.78
N GLY A 346 -16.34 2.79 -16.45
CA GLY A 346 -15.81 4.02 -15.84
C GLY A 346 -14.28 4.04 -15.77
N THR A 347 -13.73 4.92 -14.92
CA THR A 347 -12.29 4.95 -14.61
C THR A 347 -12.05 4.47 -13.18
N PHE A 348 -11.16 3.51 -12.99
CA PHE A 348 -10.68 3.06 -11.70
C PHE A 348 -9.21 3.44 -11.54
N ASP A 349 -8.95 4.52 -10.81
CA ASP A 349 -7.61 5.02 -10.52
C ASP A 349 -7.11 4.43 -9.20
N GLY A 350 -6.08 3.60 -9.25
CA GLY A 350 -5.46 3.00 -8.07
C GLY A 350 -4.65 4.00 -7.25
N GLY A 351 -4.32 5.19 -7.77
CA GLY A 351 -3.57 6.21 -7.03
C GLY A 351 -2.17 5.79 -6.59
N ASN A 352 -1.61 4.71 -7.16
CA ASN A 352 -0.42 3.97 -6.73
C ASN A 352 -0.58 3.18 -5.41
N PHE A 353 -1.82 2.92 -4.98
CA PHE A 353 -2.12 2.01 -3.87
C PHE A 353 -2.35 0.57 -4.36
N SER A 354 -2.36 -0.37 -3.42
CA SER A 354 -2.60 -1.79 -3.69
C SER A 354 -3.88 -2.33 -3.05
N ILE A 355 -4.49 -3.32 -3.70
CA ILE A 355 -5.50 -4.21 -3.11
C ILE A 355 -4.78 -5.51 -2.72
N ASN A 356 -4.76 -5.84 -1.43
CA ASN A 356 -4.01 -6.98 -0.89
C ASN A 356 -4.94 -8.10 -0.45
N ASN A 357 -4.38 -9.30 -0.23
CA ASN A 357 -5.10 -10.54 0.12
C ASN A 357 -6.23 -10.91 -0.86
N PHE A 358 -6.12 -10.46 -2.11
CA PHE A 358 -7.10 -10.74 -3.15
C PHE A 358 -7.16 -12.25 -3.41
N TYR A 359 -8.36 -12.82 -3.31
CA TYR A 359 -8.56 -14.26 -3.43
C TYR A 359 -9.83 -14.53 -4.23
N VAL A 360 -9.79 -15.47 -5.17
CA VAL A 360 -11.01 -15.92 -5.87
C VAL A 360 -11.07 -17.44 -5.88
N ASN A 361 -12.20 -18.01 -5.46
CA ASN A 361 -12.44 -19.45 -5.35
C ASN A 361 -13.89 -19.81 -5.69
N ARG A 362 -14.41 -19.17 -6.75
CA ARG A 362 -15.79 -19.32 -7.26
C ARG A 362 -15.80 -19.76 -8.72
N ARG A 363 -17.01 -20.07 -9.21
CA ARG A 363 -17.29 -20.42 -10.60
C ARG A 363 -17.82 -19.18 -11.32
N ALA A 364 -17.20 -18.75 -12.41
CA ALA A 364 -17.66 -17.65 -13.27
C ALA A 364 -16.95 -17.68 -14.63
N ASP A 365 -17.63 -17.22 -15.69
CA ASP A 365 -17.08 -17.13 -17.05
C ASP A 365 -15.92 -16.14 -17.14
N TYR A 366 -15.98 -15.07 -16.35
CA TYR A 366 -14.97 -14.01 -16.31
C TYR A 366 -14.50 -13.79 -14.86
N VAL A 367 -13.23 -14.11 -14.60
CA VAL A 367 -12.66 -14.18 -13.26
C VAL A 367 -11.54 -13.16 -13.10
N GLY A 368 -11.68 -12.25 -12.14
CA GLY A 368 -10.70 -11.21 -11.78
C GLY A 368 -11.25 -10.27 -10.72
N LEU A 369 -10.52 -9.20 -10.39
CA LEU A 369 -11.06 -8.08 -9.61
C LEU A 369 -12.29 -7.51 -10.32
N PHE A 370 -12.16 -7.34 -11.64
CA PHE A 370 -13.24 -7.09 -12.57
C PHE A 370 -13.57 -8.38 -13.35
N SER A 371 -14.84 -8.57 -13.71
CA SER A 371 -15.22 -9.57 -14.71
C SER A 371 -14.74 -9.11 -16.08
N GLU A 372 -15.24 -7.94 -16.50
CA GLU A 372 -14.98 -7.33 -17.79
C GLU A 372 -14.66 -5.84 -17.61
N LEU A 373 -13.54 -5.40 -18.19
CA LEU A 373 -13.29 -3.98 -18.46
C LEU A 373 -13.81 -3.68 -19.88
N GLY A 374 -15.06 -3.22 -19.97
CA GLY A 374 -15.74 -2.97 -21.22
C GLY A 374 -15.18 -1.74 -21.95
N LYS A 375 -15.57 -1.59 -23.22
CA LYS A 375 -15.07 -0.53 -24.11
C LYS A 375 -15.16 0.88 -23.49
N GLY A 376 -14.03 1.58 -23.42
CA GLY A 376 -13.89 2.91 -22.83
C GLY A 376 -13.61 2.91 -21.33
N GLY A 377 -13.78 1.76 -20.65
CA GLY A 377 -13.33 1.56 -19.28
C GLY A 377 -11.82 1.73 -19.16
N THR A 378 -11.38 2.28 -18.03
CA THR A 378 -9.95 2.46 -17.72
C THR A 378 -9.66 1.95 -16.32
N ILE A 379 -8.62 1.15 -16.16
CA ILE A 379 -7.99 0.86 -14.87
C ILE A 379 -6.55 1.34 -14.94
N LYS A 380 -6.07 2.07 -13.94
CA LYS A 380 -4.69 2.56 -13.95
C LYS A 380 -4.06 2.70 -12.58
N ASP A 381 -2.73 2.76 -12.53
CA ASP A 381 -1.94 3.10 -11.34
C ASP A 381 -2.28 2.20 -10.11
N LEU A 382 -2.51 0.90 -10.34
CA LEU A 382 -3.08 -0.04 -9.35
C LEU A 382 -2.22 -1.29 -9.15
N GLY A 383 -1.91 -1.63 -7.89
CA GLY A 383 -1.38 -2.95 -7.51
C GLY A 383 -2.46 -3.92 -7.03
N VAL A 384 -2.35 -5.20 -7.35
CA VAL A 384 -3.20 -6.27 -6.77
C VAL A 384 -2.32 -7.42 -6.29
N THR A 385 -2.33 -7.70 -4.99
CA THR A 385 -1.63 -8.84 -4.37
C THR A 385 -2.63 -9.94 -4.06
N GLY A 386 -2.53 -11.10 -4.74
CA GLY A 386 -3.55 -12.13 -4.61
C GLY A 386 -3.35 -13.43 -5.38
N VAL A 387 -4.27 -14.38 -5.15
CA VAL A 387 -4.26 -15.72 -5.74
C VAL A 387 -5.64 -16.10 -6.26
N ILE A 388 -5.72 -16.53 -7.52
CA ILE A 388 -6.94 -17.12 -8.07
C ILE A 388 -6.83 -18.65 -8.03
N ARG A 389 -7.86 -19.31 -7.50
CA ARG A 389 -8.08 -20.77 -7.54
C ARG A 389 -9.46 -21.05 -8.13
N SER A 390 -9.61 -20.93 -9.44
CA SER A 390 -10.94 -21.03 -10.08
C SER A 390 -11.56 -22.43 -9.89
N LYS A 391 -12.86 -22.48 -9.56
CA LYS A 391 -13.62 -23.73 -9.48
C LYS A 391 -14.40 -23.95 -10.78
N THR A 392 -14.47 -25.21 -11.23
CA THR A 392 -15.01 -25.61 -12.54
C THR A 392 -16.45 -25.15 -12.80
N SER A 393 -16.80 -24.85 -14.05
CA SER A 393 -18.17 -25.05 -14.55
C SER A 393 -18.32 -26.45 -15.16
N SER A 394 -19.52 -27.03 -15.03
CA SER A 394 -19.90 -28.33 -15.64
C SER A 394 -21.40 -28.34 -15.94
N ARG A 395 -21.95 -27.18 -16.29
CA ARG A 395 -23.39 -26.92 -16.39
C ARG A 395 -23.69 -26.37 -17.77
N GLU A 396 -24.66 -26.97 -18.46
CA GLU A 396 -25.19 -26.46 -19.72
C GLU A 396 -25.70 -25.02 -19.54
N GLY A 397 -25.40 -24.14 -20.50
CA GLY A 397 -25.93 -22.77 -20.57
C GLY A 397 -24.92 -21.64 -20.32
N PHE A 398 -23.66 -21.94 -20.01
CA PHE A 398 -22.58 -20.94 -20.04
C PHE A 398 -21.95 -20.87 -21.45
N THR A 399 -21.30 -19.74 -21.78
CA THR A 399 -20.52 -19.66 -23.03
C THR A 399 -19.28 -20.56 -22.92
N ASP A 400 -18.80 -21.12 -24.04
CA ASP A 400 -17.80 -22.21 -24.07
C ASP A 400 -16.38 -21.85 -23.56
N ARG A 401 -16.22 -20.73 -22.85
CA ARG A 401 -14.95 -20.05 -22.54
C ARG A 401 -14.91 -19.51 -21.11
N GLU A 402 -13.94 -19.95 -20.31
CA GLU A 402 -13.63 -19.35 -19.01
C GLU A 402 -12.38 -18.45 -19.12
N CYS A 403 -12.52 -17.15 -18.84
CA CYS A 403 -11.46 -16.15 -18.99
C CYS A 403 -11.00 -15.68 -17.61
N THR A 404 -9.73 -15.91 -17.26
CA THR A 404 -9.19 -15.66 -15.91
C THR A 404 -7.95 -14.77 -15.94
N GLY A 405 -7.96 -13.69 -15.15
CA GLY A 405 -6.77 -12.90 -14.81
C GLY A 405 -6.98 -12.07 -13.54
N ILE A 406 -5.93 -11.78 -12.78
CA ILE A 406 -6.06 -11.15 -11.45
C ILE A 406 -6.80 -9.81 -11.52
N LEU A 407 -6.58 -9.01 -12.57
CA LEU A 407 -7.26 -7.74 -12.73
C LEU A 407 -8.59 -7.85 -13.47
N ALA A 408 -8.63 -8.59 -14.59
CA ALA A 408 -9.83 -8.77 -15.39
C ALA A 408 -9.91 -10.15 -16.07
N GLY A 409 -11.12 -10.69 -16.21
CA GLY A 409 -11.37 -11.83 -17.11
C GLY A 409 -11.24 -11.40 -18.57
N LEU A 410 -11.94 -10.33 -18.97
CA LEU A 410 -11.93 -9.73 -20.30
C LEU A 410 -11.54 -8.24 -20.24
N ASN A 411 -10.72 -7.78 -21.20
CA ASN A 411 -10.40 -6.38 -21.40
C ASN A 411 -10.70 -5.93 -22.84
N GLU A 412 -11.62 -4.96 -22.97
CA GLU A 412 -11.87 -4.14 -24.16
C GLU A 412 -11.55 -2.65 -23.93
N GLY A 413 -11.06 -2.31 -22.73
CA GLY A 413 -10.71 -0.96 -22.29
C GLY A 413 -9.19 -0.72 -22.24
N THR A 414 -8.77 0.12 -21.30
CA THR A 414 -7.36 0.48 -21.08
C THR A 414 -6.90 0.08 -19.68
N ILE A 415 -5.79 -0.65 -19.61
CA ILE A 415 -5.09 -1.01 -18.38
C ILE A 415 -3.68 -0.39 -18.46
N ASP A 416 -3.38 0.60 -17.61
CA ASP A 416 -2.09 1.32 -17.62
C ASP A 416 -1.40 1.34 -16.25
N LYS A 417 -0.13 0.95 -16.19
CA LYS A 417 0.66 0.91 -14.94
C LYS A 417 0.03 0.08 -13.83
N CYS A 418 -0.61 -1.04 -14.20
CA CYS A 418 -1.18 -1.98 -13.25
C CYS A 418 -0.23 -3.15 -13.02
N HIS A 419 -0.25 -3.73 -11.83
CA HIS A 419 0.56 -4.91 -11.53
C HIS A 419 -0.15 -5.93 -10.66
N ALA A 420 0.14 -7.21 -10.91
CA ALA A 420 -0.38 -8.33 -10.14
C ALA A 420 0.74 -9.16 -9.51
N THR A 421 0.62 -9.42 -8.21
CA THR A 421 1.61 -10.17 -7.43
C THR A 421 0.96 -11.36 -6.71
N GLY A 422 1.35 -12.56 -7.12
CA GLY A 422 0.71 -13.81 -6.72
C GLY A 422 0.10 -14.55 -7.92
N GLY A 423 -0.12 -15.86 -7.74
CA GLY A 423 -0.30 -16.80 -8.85
C GLY A 423 -1.74 -17.11 -9.21
N VAL A 424 -1.93 -17.60 -10.44
CA VAL A 424 -3.20 -18.20 -10.89
C VAL A 424 -3.03 -19.71 -10.97
N TYR A 425 -3.93 -20.42 -10.28
CA TYR A 425 -3.98 -21.87 -10.19
C TYR A 425 -5.32 -22.35 -10.75
N TYR A 426 -5.32 -22.90 -11.95
CA TYR A 426 -6.54 -23.34 -12.64
C TYR A 426 -6.55 -24.87 -12.79
N SER A 427 -7.68 -25.53 -12.55
CA SER A 427 -7.74 -27.00 -12.43
C SER A 427 -8.99 -27.65 -13.02
N SER A 428 -9.51 -27.14 -14.13
CA SER A 428 -10.66 -27.74 -14.84
C SER A 428 -10.20 -28.60 -16.02
N SER A 429 -11.03 -29.54 -16.46
CA SER A 429 -10.76 -30.46 -17.56
C SER A 429 -11.87 -30.51 -18.62
N GLN A 430 -12.74 -29.49 -18.67
CA GLN A 430 -14.00 -29.57 -19.44
C GLN A 430 -14.40 -28.31 -20.24
N VAL A 431 -13.64 -27.20 -20.21
CA VAL A 431 -13.99 -25.94 -20.89
C VAL A 431 -12.77 -25.24 -21.48
N ASN A 432 -12.95 -24.37 -22.48
CA ASN A 432 -11.84 -23.61 -23.05
C ASN A 432 -11.39 -22.49 -22.10
N ALA A 433 -10.38 -22.73 -21.27
CA ALA A 433 -9.88 -21.70 -20.38
C ALA A 433 -8.82 -20.80 -21.05
N PHE A 434 -8.96 -19.49 -20.90
CA PHE A 434 -7.99 -18.46 -21.29
C PHE A 434 -7.45 -17.80 -20.02
N VAL A 435 -6.22 -18.20 -19.63
CA VAL A 435 -5.64 -17.85 -18.35
C VAL A 435 -4.45 -16.93 -18.54
N GLY A 436 -4.51 -15.72 -17.99
CA GLY A 436 -3.40 -14.77 -17.91
C GLY A 436 -3.15 -14.33 -16.47
N GLY A 437 -1.94 -13.86 -16.15
CA GLY A 437 -1.66 -13.38 -14.79
C GLY A 437 -2.42 -12.10 -14.44
N LEU A 438 -2.51 -11.17 -15.40
CA LEU A 438 -3.22 -9.90 -15.25
C LEU A 438 -4.61 -9.94 -15.91
N VAL A 439 -4.70 -10.48 -17.13
CA VAL A 439 -5.93 -10.49 -17.94
C VAL A 439 -6.14 -11.83 -18.64
N GLY A 440 -7.33 -12.41 -18.58
CA GLY A 440 -7.65 -13.64 -19.33
C GLY A 440 -7.62 -13.43 -20.84
N VAL A 441 -8.45 -12.49 -21.34
CA VAL A 441 -8.53 -12.11 -22.75
C VAL A 441 -8.41 -10.59 -22.90
N ASN A 442 -7.51 -10.13 -23.77
CA ASN A 442 -7.41 -8.74 -24.21
C ASN A 442 -7.98 -8.63 -25.64
N HIS A 443 -9.25 -8.29 -25.78
CA HIS A 443 -9.96 -8.18 -27.06
C HIS A 443 -10.08 -6.70 -27.43
N ARG A 444 -9.29 -6.23 -28.39
CA ARG A 444 -9.22 -4.80 -28.82
C ARG A 444 -8.84 -3.79 -27.72
N GLY A 445 -8.62 -4.25 -26.50
CA GLY A 445 -8.14 -3.45 -25.38
C GLY A 445 -6.65 -3.14 -25.45
N THR A 446 -6.22 -2.20 -24.62
CA THR A 446 -4.82 -1.81 -24.43
C THR A 446 -4.35 -2.20 -23.03
N ILE A 447 -3.17 -2.82 -22.96
CA ILE A 447 -2.41 -3.08 -21.74
C ILE A 447 -1.04 -2.41 -21.90
N SER A 448 -0.73 -1.43 -21.06
CA SER A 448 0.51 -0.65 -21.10
C SER A 448 1.19 -0.56 -19.75
N ASN A 449 2.52 -0.54 -19.74
CA ASN A 449 3.35 -0.29 -18.55
C ASN A 449 3.05 -1.25 -17.37
N SER A 450 2.53 -2.45 -17.66
CA SER A 450 1.88 -3.32 -16.66
C SER A 450 2.61 -4.67 -16.52
N TYR A 451 2.53 -5.31 -15.35
CA TYR A 451 3.32 -6.53 -15.12
C TYR A 451 2.75 -7.56 -14.14
N THR A 452 3.25 -8.79 -14.25
CA THR A 452 2.96 -9.92 -13.36
C THR A 452 4.24 -10.55 -12.80
N MET A 453 4.18 -10.98 -11.54
CA MET A 453 5.32 -11.66 -10.89
C MET A 453 4.98 -13.03 -10.26
N GLY A 454 3.70 -13.41 -10.19
CA GLY A 454 3.30 -14.70 -9.64
C GLY A 454 3.45 -15.86 -10.62
N ASP A 455 3.76 -17.05 -10.10
CA ASP A 455 3.78 -18.28 -10.90
C ASP A 455 2.37 -18.63 -11.41
N MET A 456 2.32 -19.12 -12.64
CA MET A 456 1.11 -19.55 -13.32
C MET A 456 1.13 -21.06 -13.45
N SER A 457 0.14 -21.74 -12.88
CA SER A 457 0.02 -23.20 -13.03
C SER A 457 -1.40 -23.62 -13.38
N SER A 458 -1.52 -24.47 -14.39
CA SER A 458 -2.84 -24.88 -14.86
C SER A 458 -2.89 -26.34 -15.31
N PHE A 459 -3.90 -27.05 -14.81
CA PHE A 459 -4.34 -28.32 -15.38
C PHE A 459 -5.38 -28.04 -16.45
N SER A 460 -5.17 -28.58 -17.66
CA SER A 460 -6.01 -28.48 -18.87
C SER A 460 -6.70 -27.12 -19.18
N PRO A 461 -5.97 -25.98 -19.26
CA PRO A 461 -6.52 -24.79 -19.90
C PRO A 461 -6.48 -24.94 -21.43
N SER A 462 -7.20 -24.14 -22.21
CA SER A 462 -6.89 -24.07 -23.65
C SER A 462 -5.65 -23.20 -23.88
N VAL A 463 -5.50 -22.09 -23.15
CA VAL A 463 -4.49 -21.07 -23.39
C VAL A 463 -3.96 -20.52 -22.07
N LEU A 464 -2.63 -20.46 -21.91
CA LEU A 464 -1.95 -19.98 -20.71
C LEU A 464 -0.87 -18.95 -21.05
N GLY A 465 -0.92 -17.78 -20.40
CA GLY A 465 0.10 -16.73 -20.52
C GLY A 465 0.49 -16.13 -19.17
N GLY A 466 1.75 -15.69 -19.03
CA GLY A 466 2.21 -15.06 -17.78
C GLY A 466 1.55 -13.71 -17.47
N LEU A 467 1.23 -12.91 -18.50
CA LEU A 467 0.52 -11.64 -18.36
C LEU A 467 -0.90 -11.71 -18.91
N VAL A 468 -1.06 -12.23 -20.14
CA VAL A 468 -2.34 -12.29 -20.87
C VAL A 468 -2.56 -13.70 -21.41
N GLY A 469 -3.74 -14.28 -21.25
CA GLY A 469 -4.08 -15.55 -21.89
C GLY A 469 -4.12 -15.39 -23.42
N TRP A 470 -5.08 -14.62 -23.91
CA TRP A 470 -5.31 -14.41 -25.35
C TRP A 470 -5.37 -12.92 -25.68
N ASN A 471 -4.56 -12.48 -26.65
CA ASN A 471 -4.57 -11.11 -27.17
C ASN A 471 -5.17 -11.11 -28.59
N GLU A 472 -6.35 -10.51 -28.78
CA GLU A 472 -7.10 -10.53 -30.04
C GLU A 472 -7.38 -9.11 -30.53
N GLU A 473 -6.74 -8.71 -31.64
CA GLU A 473 -6.73 -7.33 -32.13
C GLU A 473 -6.30 -6.27 -31.06
N GLY A 474 -5.78 -6.72 -29.92
CA GLY A 474 -5.41 -5.90 -28.76
C GLY A 474 -3.93 -5.53 -28.74
N THR A 475 -3.59 -4.57 -27.88
CA THR A 475 -2.21 -4.07 -27.72
C THR A 475 -1.65 -4.40 -26.33
N ILE A 476 -0.47 -5.01 -26.30
CA ILE A 476 0.38 -5.18 -25.11
C ILE A 476 1.67 -4.39 -25.37
N SER A 477 1.99 -3.44 -24.49
CA SER A 477 3.15 -2.55 -24.66
C SER A 477 3.87 -2.25 -23.36
N ASN A 478 5.21 -2.15 -23.38
CA ASN A 478 6.03 -1.80 -22.21
C ASN A 478 5.73 -2.67 -20.97
N SER A 479 5.38 -3.94 -21.18
CA SER A 479 4.76 -4.80 -20.17
C SER A 479 5.51 -6.12 -20.03
N TYR A 480 5.46 -6.76 -18.86
CA TYR A 480 6.30 -7.93 -18.60
C TYR A 480 5.73 -8.97 -17.64
N ALA A 481 6.25 -10.19 -17.71
CA ALA A 481 5.94 -11.29 -16.82
C ALA A 481 7.22 -11.97 -16.30
N THR A 482 7.34 -12.17 -14.99
CA THR A 482 8.53 -12.79 -14.37
C THR A 482 8.29 -14.13 -13.67
N GLY A 483 7.03 -14.46 -13.35
CA GLY A 483 6.66 -15.75 -12.78
C GLY A 483 6.78 -16.89 -13.78
N ASN A 484 7.04 -18.12 -13.30
CA ASN A 484 7.14 -19.30 -14.15
C ASN A 484 5.76 -19.70 -14.67
N VAL A 485 5.70 -20.23 -15.89
CA VAL A 485 4.45 -20.64 -16.55
C VAL A 485 4.48 -22.14 -16.77
N SER A 486 3.61 -22.87 -16.07
CA SER A 486 3.51 -24.32 -16.12
C SER A 486 2.11 -24.80 -16.48
N SER A 487 1.99 -25.73 -17.43
CA SER A 487 0.71 -26.39 -17.73
C SER A 487 0.84 -27.90 -17.76
N SER A 488 -0.23 -28.65 -17.51
CA SER A 488 -0.25 -30.11 -17.74
C SER A 488 -0.79 -30.54 -19.10
N ASP A 489 -1.49 -29.67 -19.84
CA ASP A 489 -2.33 -30.06 -21.00
C ASP A 489 -2.85 -28.83 -21.80
N ALA A 490 -2.08 -27.74 -21.88
CA ALA A 490 -2.55 -26.54 -22.60
C ALA A 490 -2.54 -26.73 -24.13
N SER A 491 -3.37 -26.02 -24.90
CA SER A 491 -3.11 -25.94 -26.35
C SER A 491 -1.98 -24.96 -26.66
N TYR A 492 -1.96 -23.81 -25.99
CA TYR A 492 -0.99 -22.74 -26.20
C TYR A 492 -0.42 -22.23 -24.87
N THR A 493 0.90 -22.13 -24.76
CA THR A 493 1.59 -21.62 -23.56
C THR A 493 2.65 -20.59 -23.92
N GLY A 494 2.57 -19.40 -23.32
CA GLY A 494 3.56 -18.32 -23.48
C GLY A 494 4.01 -17.72 -22.15
N GLY A 495 5.29 -17.33 -22.04
CA GLY A 495 5.77 -16.65 -20.83
C GLY A 495 5.14 -15.27 -20.61
N LEU A 496 4.72 -14.56 -21.66
CA LEU A 496 3.95 -13.30 -21.58
C LEU A 496 2.50 -13.50 -22.05
N ALA A 497 2.31 -14.05 -23.26
CA ALA A 497 1.01 -14.17 -23.91
C ALA A 497 0.76 -15.60 -24.42
N GLY A 498 -0.35 -16.24 -24.05
CA GLY A 498 -0.63 -17.60 -24.53
C GLY A 498 -0.82 -17.65 -26.06
N ASN A 499 -1.68 -16.77 -26.60
CA ASN A 499 -1.90 -16.60 -28.04
C ASN A 499 -2.01 -15.10 -28.40
N ASN A 500 -1.44 -14.70 -29.53
CA ASN A 500 -1.54 -13.35 -30.09
C ASN A 500 -2.15 -13.40 -31.50
N VAL A 501 -3.42 -13.05 -31.64
CA VAL A 501 -4.20 -13.12 -32.89
C VAL A 501 -4.47 -11.71 -33.43
N ARG A 502 -3.81 -11.34 -34.53
CA ARG A 502 -3.91 -10.02 -35.18
C ARG A 502 -3.63 -8.83 -34.23
N GLY A 503 -3.04 -9.11 -33.07
CA GLY A 503 -2.70 -8.16 -32.02
C GLY A 503 -1.23 -7.76 -32.03
N THR A 504 -0.89 -6.76 -31.22
CA THR A 504 0.47 -6.21 -31.10
C THR A 504 1.06 -6.49 -29.71
N ILE A 505 2.28 -7.02 -29.69
CA ILE A 505 3.14 -7.10 -28.51
C ILE A 505 4.40 -6.28 -28.83
N SER A 506 4.70 -5.25 -28.03
CA SER A 506 5.83 -4.35 -28.28
C SER A 506 6.57 -3.96 -27.01
N ASN A 507 7.89 -3.79 -27.07
CA ASN A 507 8.72 -3.35 -25.92
C ASN A 507 8.44 -4.18 -24.64
N SER A 508 8.17 -5.48 -24.78
CA SER A 508 7.61 -6.33 -23.73
C SER A 508 8.43 -7.60 -23.54
N TYR A 509 8.44 -8.18 -22.33
CA TYR A 509 9.36 -9.29 -22.06
C TYR A 509 8.85 -10.33 -21.06
N ALA A 510 9.44 -11.53 -21.13
CA ALA A 510 9.21 -12.63 -20.20
C ALA A 510 10.53 -13.19 -19.65
N THR A 511 10.60 -13.40 -18.33
CA THR A 511 11.82 -13.95 -17.68
C THR A 511 11.58 -15.26 -16.94
N GLY A 512 10.33 -15.62 -16.64
CA GLY A 512 10.00 -16.89 -16.00
C GLY A 512 10.18 -18.08 -16.93
N ASN A 513 10.48 -19.26 -16.39
CA ASN A 513 10.62 -20.47 -17.21
C ASN A 513 9.25 -20.97 -17.68
N VAL A 514 9.21 -21.58 -18.87
CA VAL A 514 8.01 -22.18 -19.46
C VAL A 514 8.14 -23.70 -19.45
N SER A 515 7.20 -24.39 -18.81
CA SER A 515 7.16 -25.86 -18.73
C SER A 515 5.79 -26.38 -19.16
N SER A 516 5.69 -27.01 -20.32
CA SER A 516 4.36 -27.31 -20.90
C SER A 516 4.38 -28.47 -21.91
N PRO A 517 3.49 -29.46 -21.82
CA PRO A 517 3.30 -30.50 -22.83
C PRO A 517 2.31 -30.05 -23.94
N ALA A 518 2.15 -28.74 -24.14
CA ALA A 518 1.14 -28.17 -25.02
C ALA A 518 1.31 -28.52 -26.51
N SER A 519 0.41 -28.07 -27.39
CA SER A 519 0.70 -28.08 -28.84
C SER A 519 1.72 -27.01 -29.24
N TYR A 520 1.69 -25.86 -28.57
CA TYR A 520 2.53 -24.70 -28.88
C TYR A 520 3.10 -24.07 -27.60
N ALA A 521 4.43 -24.03 -27.48
CA ALA A 521 5.14 -23.47 -26.32
C ALA A 521 6.17 -22.41 -26.73
N GLY A 522 6.10 -21.21 -26.14
CA GLY A 522 7.04 -20.13 -26.41
C GLY A 522 7.47 -19.36 -25.16
N GLY A 523 8.73 -18.92 -25.10
CA GLY A 523 9.22 -18.14 -23.97
C GLY A 523 8.54 -16.76 -23.81
N LEU A 524 8.11 -16.13 -24.90
CA LEU A 524 7.25 -14.92 -24.88
C LEU A 524 5.81 -15.26 -25.25
N ALA A 525 5.58 -15.94 -26.37
CA ALA A 525 4.25 -16.23 -26.89
C ALA A 525 4.07 -17.68 -27.37
N GLY A 526 2.98 -18.35 -27.00
CA GLY A 526 2.71 -19.71 -27.49
C GLY A 526 2.49 -19.74 -29.00
N ARG A 527 1.60 -18.87 -29.50
CA ARG A 527 1.35 -18.63 -30.92
C ARG A 527 1.27 -17.14 -31.25
N ASN A 528 1.76 -16.77 -32.43
CA ASN A 528 1.58 -15.47 -33.05
C ASN A 528 0.89 -15.68 -34.41
N ASP A 529 -0.35 -15.24 -34.55
CA ASP A 529 -1.25 -15.54 -35.67
C ASP A 529 -1.66 -14.23 -36.36
N GLU A 530 -1.06 -13.93 -37.50
CA GLU A 530 -1.16 -12.63 -38.20
C GLU A 530 -0.81 -11.40 -37.31
N GLY A 531 -0.29 -11.62 -36.11
CA GLY A 531 0.07 -10.60 -35.12
C GLY A 531 1.49 -10.06 -35.30
N SER A 532 1.79 -8.98 -34.58
CA SER A 532 3.10 -8.33 -34.58
C SER A 532 3.76 -8.43 -33.21
N ILE A 533 5.00 -8.90 -33.18
CA ILE A 533 5.88 -8.90 -32.01
C ILE A 533 7.12 -8.05 -32.36
N SER A 534 7.33 -6.93 -31.67
CA SER A 534 8.48 -6.06 -31.91
C SER A 534 9.23 -5.69 -30.63
N ASP A 535 10.55 -5.51 -30.73
CA ASP A 535 11.38 -4.94 -29.66
C ASP A 535 11.20 -5.68 -28.31
N SER A 536 10.95 -6.99 -28.37
CA SER A 536 10.46 -7.82 -27.26
C SER A 536 11.34 -9.05 -27.06
N TYR A 537 11.39 -9.60 -25.84
CA TYR A 537 12.37 -10.67 -25.55
C TYR A 537 11.94 -11.68 -24.49
N ALA A 538 12.57 -12.85 -24.54
CA ALA A 538 12.42 -13.91 -23.54
C ALA A 538 13.77 -14.38 -23.01
N THR A 539 13.90 -14.52 -21.68
CA THR A 539 15.13 -15.02 -21.03
C THR A 539 14.95 -16.29 -20.22
N GLY A 540 13.71 -16.65 -19.87
CA GLY A 540 13.39 -17.91 -19.20
C GLY A 540 13.61 -19.11 -20.12
N SER A 541 13.99 -20.26 -19.56
CA SER A 541 14.16 -21.49 -20.35
C SER A 541 12.81 -22.11 -20.71
N VAL A 542 12.75 -22.78 -21.85
CA VAL A 542 11.53 -23.44 -22.36
C VAL A 542 11.76 -24.95 -22.40
N SER A 543 11.02 -25.70 -21.59
CA SER A 543 11.07 -27.16 -21.49
C SER A 543 9.71 -27.75 -21.84
N SER A 544 9.61 -28.51 -22.93
CA SER A 544 8.30 -28.84 -23.50
C SER A 544 8.25 -30.15 -24.28
N SER A 545 7.13 -30.86 -24.23
CA SER A 545 6.87 -31.99 -25.13
C SER A 545 5.97 -31.65 -26.31
N ALA A 546 5.91 -30.36 -26.68
CA ALA A 546 5.07 -29.85 -27.74
C ALA A 546 5.52 -30.23 -29.16
N SER A 547 4.60 -30.15 -30.11
CA SER A 547 4.93 -30.19 -31.54
C SER A 547 5.64 -28.89 -32.00
N HIS A 548 5.44 -27.77 -31.31
CA HIS A 548 6.06 -26.48 -31.66
C HIS A 548 6.66 -25.81 -30.41
N VAL A 549 7.99 -25.74 -30.34
CA VAL A 549 8.73 -25.19 -29.19
C VAL A 549 9.67 -24.09 -29.65
N GLY A 550 9.51 -22.88 -29.13
CA GLY A 550 10.37 -21.73 -29.45
C GLY A 550 10.88 -20.99 -28.21
N GLY A 551 12.11 -20.50 -28.22
CA GLY A 551 12.61 -19.66 -27.12
C GLY A 551 11.89 -18.30 -27.01
N LEU A 552 11.34 -17.76 -28.10
CA LEU A 552 10.46 -16.59 -28.10
C LEU A 552 9.01 -16.99 -28.45
N VAL A 553 8.81 -17.67 -29.58
CA VAL A 553 7.46 -17.98 -30.11
C VAL A 553 7.34 -19.46 -30.50
N GLY A 554 6.34 -20.18 -30.00
CA GLY A 554 6.11 -21.58 -30.41
C GLY A 554 5.81 -21.69 -31.91
N TYR A 555 4.77 -20.98 -32.37
CA TYR A 555 4.35 -20.98 -33.77
C TYR A 555 4.03 -19.58 -34.28
N ASN A 556 4.69 -19.16 -35.38
CA ASN A 556 4.45 -17.88 -36.04
C ASN A 556 3.78 -18.11 -37.40
N ASN A 557 2.47 -17.84 -37.48
CA ASN A 557 1.63 -18.10 -38.64
C ASN A 557 1.23 -16.78 -39.31
N GLY A 558 1.84 -16.45 -40.45
CA GLY A 558 1.67 -15.16 -41.15
C GLY A 558 2.14 -13.91 -40.38
N GLY A 559 2.48 -14.05 -39.09
CA GLY A 559 2.84 -12.97 -38.19
C GLY A 559 4.24 -12.41 -38.41
N ARG A 560 4.49 -11.24 -37.81
CA ARG A 560 5.77 -10.51 -37.87
C ARG A 560 6.48 -10.56 -36.52
N ILE A 561 7.78 -10.86 -36.56
CA ILE A 561 8.70 -10.82 -35.42
C ILE A 561 9.90 -9.95 -35.83
N SER A 562 10.11 -8.83 -35.14
CA SER A 562 11.18 -7.88 -35.46
C SER A 562 11.92 -7.38 -34.23
N ASN A 563 13.24 -7.12 -34.34
CA ASN A 563 14.06 -6.53 -33.28
C ASN A 563 13.97 -7.31 -31.94
N SER A 564 13.72 -8.61 -31.98
CA SER A 564 13.30 -9.42 -30.83
C SER A 564 14.28 -10.58 -30.57
N TYR A 565 14.40 -11.05 -29.33
CA TYR A 565 15.40 -12.07 -29.01
C TYR A 565 15.02 -13.07 -27.91
N ALA A 566 15.67 -14.24 -27.96
CA ALA A 566 15.56 -15.28 -26.95
C ALA A 566 16.94 -15.67 -26.38
N ALA A 567 17.06 -15.66 -25.06
CA ALA A 567 18.31 -16.01 -24.37
C ALA A 567 18.23 -17.31 -23.53
N GLY A 568 17.03 -17.75 -23.16
CA GLY A 568 16.81 -18.98 -22.41
C GLY A 568 17.09 -20.24 -23.23
N ASN A 569 17.51 -21.32 -22.57
CA ASN A 569 17.72 -22.60 -23.23
C ASN A 569 16.38 -23.22 -23.63
N VAL A 570 16.36 -23.93 -24.76
CA VAL A 570 15.18 -24.62 -25.29
C VAL A 570 15.43 -26.12 -25.26
N SER A 571 14.53 -26.87 -24.63
CA SER A 571 14.63 -28.32 -24.49
C SER A 571 13.30 -28.97 -24.84
N SER A 572 13.26 -29.77 -25.91
CA SER A 572 12.07 -30.54 -26.28
C SER A 572 12.27 -32.05 -26.16
N PHE A 573 11.21 -32.77 -25.79
CA PHE A 573 11.26 -34.21 -25.52
C PHE A 573 9.98 -34.93 -25.95
N PHE A 574 10.09 -36.23 -26.24
CA PHE A 574 8.99 -37.03 -26.75
C PHE A 574 7.86 -37.24 -25.73
N TYR A 575 6.61 -37.01 -26.14
CA TYR A 575 5.41 -37.38 -25.37
C TYR A 575 4.87 -38.73 -25.85
N SER A 576 4.60 -39.66 -24.93
CA SER A 576 4.20 -41.03 -25.25
C SER A 576 2.76 -41.19 -25.74
N TYR A 577 1.95 -40.11 -25.70
CA TYR A 577 0.53 -40.13 -26.04
C TYR A 577 0.23 -39.05 -27.11
N LEU A 578 0.50 -39.38 -28.38
CA LEU A 578 0.02 -38.59 -29.51
C LEU A 578 -1.28 -39.21 -30.05
N PRO A 579 -2.40 -38.46 -30.10
CA PRO A 579 -3.59 -38.92 -30.82
C PRO A 579 -3.30 -39.03 -32.32
N SER A 580 -4.05 -39.89 -33.01
CA SER A 580 -3.79 -40.33 -34.38
C SER A 580 -4.15 -39.30 -35.45
N SER A 581 -3.50 -38.13 -35.46
CA SER A 581 -3.74 -37.05 -36.42
C SER A 581 -2.45 -36.46 -37.01
N SER A 582 -2.24 -36.75 -38.30
CA SER A 582 -1.52 -36.03 -39.39
C SER A 582 -0.19 -35.25 -39.19
N GLU A 583 0.22 -34.80 -38.01
CA GLU A 583 1.43 -33.97 -37.82
C GLU A 583 2.47 -34.66 -36.90
N PRO A 584 3.22 -35.66 -37.40
CA PRO A 584 4.21 -36.42 -36.63
C PRO A 584 5.54 -35.68 -36.42
N PHE A 585 5.57 -34.36 -36.60
CA PHE A 585 6.77 -33.54 -36.64
C PHE A 585 6.85 -32.64 -35.39
N THR A 586 8.01 -32.63 -34.73
CA THR A 586 8.33 -31.58 -33.74
C THR A 586 9.23 -30.53 -34.39
N TYR A 587 8.93 -29.27 -34.13
CA TYR A 587 9.69 -28.11 -34.59
C TYR A 587 10.23 -27.38 -33.36
N THR A 588 11.54 -27.46 -33.13
CA THR A 588 12.21 -26.86 -31.97
C THR A 588 13.18 -25.78 -32.44
N GLY A 589 12.97 -24.54 -32.01
CA GLY A 589 13.80 -23.39 -32.39
C GLY A 589 14.25 -22.53 -31.23
N GLY A 590 15.48 -21.99 -31.29
CA GLY A 590 15.97 -21.07 -30.26
C GLY A 590 15.20 -19.75 -30.20
N LEU A 591 14.62 -19.27 -31.30
CA LEU A 591 13.69 -18.14 -31.34
C LEU A 591 12.26 -18.61 -31.64
N VAL A 592 12.05 -19.37 -32.72
CA VAL A 592 10.72 -19.75 -33.21
C VAL A 592 10.63 -21.25 -33.52
N GLY A 593 9.60 -21.95 -33.04
CA GLY A 593 9.39 -23.37 -33.38
C GLY A 593 9.18 -23.58 -34.88
N ASP A 594 8.04 -23.13 -35.42
CA ASP A 594 7.81 -23.04 -36.88
C ASP A 594 7.40 -21.62 -37.29
N ASN A 595 8.03 -21.11 -38.35
CA ASN A 595 7.72 -19.86 -39.03
C ASN A 595 6.95 -20.16 -40.31
N ASN A 596 5.63 -20.32 -40.21
CA ASN A 596 4.74 -20.64 -41.33
C ASN A 596 4.23 -19.35 -42.01
N GLY A 597 4.79 -19.03 -43.18
CA GLY A 597 4.43 -17.81 -43.93
C GLY A 597 4.79 -16.48 -43.26
N GLY A 598 5.29 -16.50 -42.02
CA GLY A 598 5.62 -15.31 -41.24
C GLY A 598 6.97 -14.68 -41.58
N HIS A 599 7.22 -13.50 -41.01
CA HIS A 599 8.43 -12.71 -41.23
C HIS A 599 9.23 -12.53 -39.95
N ILE A 600 10.44 -13.06 -39.92
CA ILE A 600 11.44 -12.85 -38.87
C ILE A 600 12.50 -11.88 -39.41
N SER A 601 12.70 -10.76 -38.74
CA SER A 601 13.72 -9.77 -39.11
C SER A 601 14.47 -9.25 -37.88
N ASN A 602 15.74 -8.88 -38.05
CA ASN A 602 16.52 -8.18 -37.01
C ASN A 602 16.49 -8.89 -35.63
N SER A 603 16.44 -10.21 -35.60
CA SER A 603 16.10 -10.99 -34.39
C SER A 603 17.12 -12.10 -34.14
N TYR A 604 17.30 -12.53 -32.89
CA TYR A 604 18.38 -13.47 -32.57
C TYR A 604 18.11 -14.40 -31.38
N ALA A 605 18.83 -15.52 -31.36
CA ALA A 605 18.78 -16.49 -30.26
C ALA A 605 20.18 -16.84 -29.73
N THR A 606 20.37 -16.86 -28.41
CA THR A 606 21.65 -17.20 -27.77
C THR A 606 21.58 -18.43 -26.87
N GLY A 607 20.39 -18.84 -26.44
CA GLY A 607 20.19 -20.06 -25.66
C GLY A 607 20.49 -21.33 -26.47
N SER A 608 20.99 -22.38 -25.83
CA SER A 608 21.21 -23.67 -26.49
C SER A 608 19.88 -24.37 -26.74
N VAL A 609 19.80 -25.12 -27.83
CA VAL A 609 18.60 -25.83 -28.29
C VAL A 609 18.87 -27.32 -28.28
N SER A 610 18.10 -28.07 -27.49
CA SER A 610 18.17 -29.53 -27.45
C SER A 610 16.79 -30.14 -27.75
N SER A 611 16.76 -31.23 -28.52
CA SER A 611 15.54 -31.94 -28.87
C SER A 611 15.76 -33.44 -28.85
N SER A 612 15.07 -34.16 -27.97
CA SER A 612 14.88 -35.62 -28.08
C SER A 612 13.53 -35.99 -28.72
N SER A 613 12.80 -34.99 -29.25
CA SER A 613 11.61 -35.19 -30.09
C SER A 613 11.92 -35.05 -31.59
N HIS A 614 10.99 -35.48 -32.43
CA HIS A 614 11.21 -35.84 -33.83
C HIS A 614 11.51 -34.67 -34.79
N TYR A 615 12.34 -34.97 -35.79
CA TYR A 615 12.58 -34.23 -37.03
C TYR A 615 13.36 -32.91 -36.96
N TYR A 616 12.82 -31.77 -36.54
CA TYR A 616 13.44 -30.47 -36.88
C TYR A 616 13.90 -29.64 -35.68
N THR A 617 15.20 -29.36 -35.63
CA THR A 617 15.84 -28.60 -34.54
C THR A 617 16.73 -27.49 -35.11
N GLY A 618 16.50 -26.23 -34.74
CA GLY A 618 17.27 -25.09 -35.25
C GLY A 618 17.68 -24.08 -34.18
N GLY A 619 18.86 -23.48 -34.32
CA GLY A 619 19.33 -22.47 -33.36
C GLY A 619 18.50 -21.17 -33.37
N LEU A 620 17.86 -20.82 -34.48
CA LEU A 620 16.87 -19.73 -34.58
C LEU A 620 15.47 -20.29 -34.81
N ALA A 621 15.28 -21.11 -35.85
CA ALA A 621 13.98 -21.61 -36.28
C ALA A 621 13.97 -23.14 -36.42
N GLY A 622 13.02 -23.85 -35.83
CA GLY A 622 12.85 -25.29 -36.07
C GLY A 622 12.52 -25.55 -37.55
N SER A 623 11.47 -24.88 -38.04
CA SER A 623 11.10 -24.83 -39.45
C SER A 623 10.93 -23.39 -39.94
N ASN A 624 11.37 -23.13 -41.18
CA ASN A 624 11.11 -21.89 -41.91
C ASN A 624 10.36 -22.16 -43.21
N ARG A 625 9.08 -21.76 -43.26
CA ARG A 625 8.27 -21.68 -44.50
C ARG A 625 7.99 -20.23 -44.91
N GLY A 626 8.30 -19.27 -44.04
CA GLY A 626 8.26 -17.83 -44.29
C GLY A 626 9.63 -17.22 -44.59
N ARG A 627 9.84 -15.95 -44.22
CA ARG A 627 11.11 -15.24 -44.45
C ARG A 627 11.89 -15.03 -43.15
N ILE A 628 13.17 -15.38 -43.17
CA ILE A 628 14.16 -14.96 -42.18
C ILE A 628 15.12 -13.96 -42.83
N SER A 629 15.39 -12.85 -42.16
CA SER A 629 16.32 -11.83 -42.65
C SER A 629 17.06 -11.16 -41.51
N ASN A 630 18.32 -10.75 -41.71
CA ASN A 630 19.08 -9.96 -40.74
C ASN A 630 19.05 -10.59 -39.32
N SER A 631 19.18 -11.91 -39.21
CA SER A 631 18.93 -12.65 -37.96
C SER A 631 20.02 -13.67 -37.67
N TYR A 632 20.24 -14.05 -36.40
CA TYR A 632 21.36 -14.94 -36.05
C TYR A 632 21.11 -15.86 -34.84
N ALA A 633 21.87 -16.94 -34.77
CA ALA A 633 21.85 -17.89 -33.66
C ALA A 633 23.26 -18.21 -33.14
N MET A 634 23.43 -18.25 -31.81
CA MET A 634 24.72 -18.52 -31.17
C MET A 634 24.73 -19.77 -30.28
N GLY A 635 23.57 -20.24 -29.83
CA GLY A 635 23.46 -21.43 -28.98
C GLY A 635 23.86 -22.71 -29.71
N ASN A 636 24.38 -23.69 -28.97
CA ASN A 636 24.63 -25.02 -29.52
C ASN A 636 23.28 -25.72 -29.82
N VAL A 637 23.24 -26.51 -30.88
CA VAL A 637 22.06 -27.25 -31.32
C VAL A 637 22.33 -28.75 -31.22
N SER A 638 21.48 -29.48 -30.49
CA SER A 638 21.54 -30.94 -30.38
C SER A 638 20.17 -31.57 -30.67
N SER A 639 20.16 -32.61 -31.52
CA SER A 639 18.97 -33.39 -31.84
C SER A 639 19.26 -34.88 -31.66
N SER A 640 18.42 -35.58 -30.91
CA SER A 640 18.56 -37.00 -30.55
C SER A 640 17.23 -37.76 -30.67
N ALA A 641 16.77 -38.00 -31.90
CA ALA A 641 15.44 -38.55 -32.18
C ALA A 641 15.48 -39.78 -33.13
N VAL A 642 14.32 -40.31 -33.56
CA VAL A 642 14.28 -41.42 -34.53
C VAL A 642 14.81 -40.98 -35.91
N ALA A 643 14.53 -39.73 -36.29
CA ALA A 643 15.12 -39.00 -37.40
C ALA A 643 15.37 -37.55 -36.95
N SER A 644 16.55 -37.01 -37.29
CA SER A 644 17.02 -35.71 -36.76
C SER A 644 17.65 -34.84 -37.84
N ASN A 645 17.05 -33.68 -38.09
CA ASN A 645 17.57 -32.60 -38.91
C ASN A 645 17.92 -31.41 -38.00
N ALA A 646 19.20 -31.21 -37.73
CA ALA A 646 19.73 -30.14 -36.88
C ALA A 646 20.42 -29.07 -37.72
N GLY A 647 20.08 -27.80 -37.51
CA GLY A 647 20.72 -26.67 -38.18
C GLY A 647 21.11 -25.55 -37.22
N GLY A 648 22.30 -24.95 -37.39
CA GLY A 648 22.75 -23.87 -36.50
C GLY A 648 21.83 -22.63 -36.52
N LEU A 649 21.13 -22.37 -37.63
CA LEU A 649 20.08 -21.35 -37.75
C LEU A 649 18.70 -22.00 -37.93
N ALA A 650 18.54 -22.91 -38.89
CA ALA A 650 17.25 -23.49 -39.25
C ALA A 650 17.29 -25.03 -39.32
N GLY A 651 16.39 -25.73 -38.61
CA GLY A 651 16.30 -27.19 -38.74
C GLY A 651 15.88 -27.63 -40.15
N ILE A 652 14.90 -26.92 -40.72
CA ILE A 652 14.51 -27.01 -42.13
C ILE A 652 14.23 -25.62 -42.72
N ASN A 653 14.68 -25.40 -43.97
CA ASN A 653 14.33 -24.23 -44.76
C ASN A 653 13.54 -24.61 -46.02
N ARG A 654 12.38 -23.99 -46.21
CA ARG A 654 11.52 -24.11 -47.41
C ARG A 654 11.28 -22.78 -48.12
N ASN A 655 11.91 -21.69 -47.69
CA ASN A 655 11.70 -20.37 -48.28
C ASN A 655 12.98 -19.52 -48.06
N ASN A 656 12.89 -18.20 -47.88
CA ASN A 656 14.04 -17.30 -47.93
C ASN A 656 14.70 -17.09 -46.57
N ILE A 657 16.01 -17.36 -46.51
CA ILE A 657 16.93 -16.92 -45.46
C ILE A 657 17.94 -15.94 -46.09
N SER A 658 18.07 -14.74 -45.53
CA SER A 658 18.96 -13.70 -46.05
C SER A 658 19.74 -13.00 -44.94
N ASN A 659 20.99 -12.59 -45.22
CA ASN A 659 21.83 -11.82 -44.29
C ASN A 659 21.84 -12.39 -42.86
N SER A 660 22.07 -13.70 -42.71
CA SER A 660 21.89 -14.40 -41.43
C SER A 660 23.09 -15.28 -41.10
N TYR A 661 23.33 -15.60 -39.83
CA TYR A 661 24.47 -16.42 -39.43
C TYR A 661 24.25 -17.31 -38.22
N ALA A 662 25.05 -18.37 -38.10
CA ALA A 662 25.08 -19.26 -36.95
C ALA A 662 26.50 -19.58 -36.48
N THR A 663 26.76 -19.50 -35.18
CA THR A 663 28.10 -19.76 -34.60
C THR A 663 28.17 -20.99 -33.70
N GLY A 664 27.05 -21.44 -33.14
CA GLY A 664 26.99 -22.60 -32.24
C GLY A 664 27.30 -23.92 -32.93
N ASN A 665 27.78 -24.91 -32.17
CA ASN A 665 28.02 -26.26 -32.68
C ASN A 665 26.69 -27.00 -32.91
N VAL A 666 26.65 -27.87 -33.91
CA VAL A 666 25.45 -28.59 -34.34
C VAL A 666 25.68 -30.09 -34.26
N SER A 667 24.79 -30.82 -33.60
CA SER A 667 24.84 -32.28 -33.48
C SER A 667 23.49 -32.91 -33.80
N ALA A 668 23.47 -33.91 -34.69
CA ALA A 668 22.29 -34.73 -34.98
C ALA A 668 22.64 -36.21 -34.74
N SER A 669 21.90 -36.87 -33.86
CA SER A 669 22.02 -38.29 -33.57
C SER A 669 20.66 -38.96 -33.78
N ALA A 670 20.59 -40.00 -34.60
CA ALA A 670 19.32 -40.64 -34.90
C ALA A 670 19.44 -42.15 -35.14
N THR A 671 18.35 -42.89 -34.92
CA THR A 671 18.33 -44.33 -35.23
C THR A 671 18.27 -44.59 -36.74
N THR A 672 17.52 -43.78 -37.49
CA THR A 672 17.33 -43.95 -38.95
C THR A 672 18.22 -43.01 -39.77
N SER A 673 17.89 -41.72 -39.80
CA SER A 673 18.59 -40.70 -40.58
C SER A 673 18.91 -39.46 -39.77
N SER A 674 20.16 -38.99 -39.90
CA SER A 674 20.69 -37.79 -39.26
C SER A 674 21.19 -36.81 -40.32
N LYS A 675 20.80 -35.54 -40.20
CA LYS A 675 21.20 -34.43 -41.08
C LYS A 675 21.63 -33.26 -40.21
N ALA A 676 22.90 -32.88 -40.25
CA ALA A 676 23.45 -31.80 -39.45
C ALA A 676 24.09 -30.75 -40.36
N GLY A 677 23.70 -29.48 -40.22
CA GLY A 677 24.26 -28.39 -41.01
C GLY A 677 24.63 -27.18 -40.15
N GLY A 678 25.79 -26.58 -40.41
CA GLY A 678 26.26 -25.41 -39.65
C GLY A 678 25.28 -24.22 -39.66
N LEU A 679 24.48 -24.06 -40.73
CA LEU A 679 23.39 -23.08 -40.83
C LEU A 679 22.02 -23.75 -40.94
N VAL A 680 21.87 -24.73 -41.84
CA VAL A 680 20.57 -25.37 -42.15
C VAL A 680 20.67 -26.90 -42.13
N GLY A 681 19.80 -27.57 -41.39
CA GLY A 681 19.79 -29.04 -41.33
C GLY A 681 19.37 -29.69 -42.64
N TYR A 682 18.29 -29.19 -43.23
CA TYR A 682 17.78 -29.61 -44.54
C TYR A 682 17.19 -28.42 -45.31
N SER A 683 17.62 -28.22 -46.55
CA SER A 683 16.98 -27.28 -47.49
C SER A 683 16.09 -28.04 -48.46
N ASP A 684 14.84 -27.60 -48.58
CA ASP A 684 13.85 -28.12 -49.52
C ASP A 684 13.83 -27.31 -50.83
N GLY A 685 13.12 -27.79 -51.85
CA GLY A 685 13.22 -27.25 -53.22
C GLY A 685 12.77 -25.79 -53.42
N GLU A 686 11.98 -25.26 -52.49
CA GLU A 686 11.56 -23.84 -52.46
C GLU A 686 12.50 -22.95 -51.59
N GLY A 687 13.46 -23.58 -50.91
CA GLY A 687 14.44 -22.91 -50.06
C GLY A 687 15.45 -22.08 -50.84
N SER A 688 15.66 -20.84 -50.40
CA SER A 688 16.74 -19.96 -50.86
C SER A 688 17.51 -19.41 -49.68
N ILE A 689 18.84 -19.43 -49.75
CA ILE A 689 19.72 -18.90 -48.71
C ILE A 689 20.72 -17.94 -49.35
N SER A 690 20.85 -16.73 -48.82
CA SER A 690 21.69 -15.68 -49.39
C SER A 690 22.50 -14.89 -48.36
N ASN A 691 23.71 -14.46 -48.73
CA ASN A 691 24.60 -13.60 -47.93
C ASN A 691 24.74 -14.09 -46.46
N SER A 692 24.91 -15.38 -46.26
CA SER A 692 24.78 -16.01 -44.93
C SER A 692 25.96 -16.94 -44.63
N TYR A 693 26.30 -17.13 -43.34
CA TYR A 693 27.47 -17.94 -42.98
C TYR A 693 27.31 -18.77 -41.71
N ALA A 694 28.11 -19.83 -41.59
CA ALA A 694 28.20 -20.63 -40.37
C ALA A 694 29.63 -20.98 -39.97
N THR A 695 29.88 -21.09 -38.65
CA THR A 695 31.23 -21.33 -38.10
C THR A 695 31.39 -22.48 -37.13
N GLY A 696 30.31 -23.01 -36.56
CA GLY A 696 30.35 -24.08 -35.55
C GLY A 696 30.77 -25.44 -36.11
N ASN A 697 31.24 -26.33 -35.23
CA ASN A 697 31.51 -27.73 -35.58
C ASN A 697 30.20 -28.49 -35.82
N VAL A 698 30.23 -29.50 -36.69
CA VAL A 698 29.05 -30.25 -37.11
C VAL A 698 29.27 -31.75 -36.93
N SER A 699 28.40 -32.41 -36.19
CA SER A 699 28.41 -33.87 -36.03
C SER A 699 27.07 -34.50 -36.41
N SER A 700 27.14 -35.64 -37.07
CA SER A 700 25.97 -36.40 -37.52
C SER A 700 26.21 -37.88 -37.25
N SER A 701 25.25 -38.59 -36.66
CA SER A 701 25.40 -40.01 -36.30
C SER A 701 24.08 -40.75 -36.50
N SER A 702 24.08 -41.81 -37.30
CA SER A 702 22.92 -42.70 -37.43
C SER A 702 23.24 -44.03 -38.09
N ALA A 703 22.44 -45.05 -37.79
CA ALA A 703 22.65 -46.41 -38.28
C ALA A 703 22.36 -46.61 -39.78
N SER A 704 21.55 -45.75 -40.42
CA SER A 704 21.22 -45.91 -41.86
C SER A 704 21.74 -44.79 -42.77
N SER A 705 21.53 -43.51 -42.44
CA SER A 705 21.93 -42.39 -43.32
C SER A 705 22.33 -41.13 -42.56
N SER A 706 23.64 -40.87 -42.49
CA SER A 706 24.22 -39.71 -41.83
C SER A 706 24.76 -38.70 -42.83
N LYS A 707 24.33 -37.44 -42.68
CA LYS A 707 24.68 -36.29 -43.50
C LYS A 707 25.18 -35.15 -42.61
N ALA A 708 26.31 -34.54 -42.97
CA ALA A 708 26.95 -33.47 -42.22
C ALA A 708 27.60 -32.46 -43.17
N GLY A 709 27.20 -31.19 -43.11
CA GLY A 709 27.78 -30.12 -43.95
C GLY A 709 28.06 -28.83 -43.18
N GLY A 710 29.06 -28.06 -43.64
CA GLY A 710 29.56 -26.90 -42.88
C GLY A 710 28.61 -25.69 -42.89
N LEU A 711 27.66 -25.67 -43.83
CA LEU A 711 26.54 -24.74 -43.92
C LEU A 711 25.21 -25.52 -44.02
N ALA A 712 25.11 -26.49 -44.93
CA ALA A 712 23.89 -27.24 -45.19
C ALA A 712 24.08 -28.74 -44.92
N GLY A 713 23.22 -29.36 -44.11
CA GLY A 713 23.32 -30.80 -43.84
C GLY A 713 22.93 -31.64 -45.05
N ASP A 714 21.85 -31.26 -45.73
CA ASP A 714 21.34 -31.89 -46.93
C ASP A 714 20.56 -30.87 -47.78
N ASN A 715 20.55 -31.07 -49.10
CA ASN A 715 19.98 -30.10 -50.04
C ASN A 715 19.13 -30.76 -51.13
N ASN A 716 17.81 -30.72 -50.95
CA ASN A 716 16.84 -31.16 -51.93
C ASN A 716 16.48 -30.00 -52.89
N SER A 717 17.39 -29.65 -53.80
CA SER A 717 17.21 -28.58 -54.81
C SER A 717 17.08 -27.14 -54.29
N GLY A 718 17.38 -26.89 -53.01
CA GLY A 718 17.48 -25.53 -52.47
C GLY A 718 18.64 -24.74 -53.08
N THR A 719 18.50 -23.41 -53.11
CA THR A 719 19.42 -22.48 -53.78
C THR A 719 20.27 -21.67 -52.79
N TYR A 720 21.53 -21.40 -53.16
CA TYR A 720 22.49 -20.68 -52.32
C TYR A 720 23.17 -19.58 -53.13
N ALA A 721 23.35 -18.40 -52.52
CA ALA A 721 24.02 -17.27 -53.15
C ALA A 721 24.89 -16.52 -52.14
N ASN A 722 26.19 -16.44 -52.37
CA ASN A 722 27.13 -15.76 -51.47
C ASN A 722 27.08 -16.31 -50.01
N CYS A 723 27.03 -17.64 -49.89
CA CYS A 723 26.98 -18.34 -48.60
C CYS A 723 28.36 -18.91 -48.23
N HIS A 724 28.70 -18.95 -46.95
CA HIS A 724 30.07 -19.30 -46.52
C HIS A 724 30.14 -20.23 -45.31
N ARG A 725 30.94 -21.29 -45.40
CA ARG A 725 31.23 -22.21 -44.29
C ARG A 725 32.66 -22.06 -43.79
N ASN A 726 32.83 -22.17 -42.47
CA ASN A 726 34.15 -22.28 -41.85
C ASN A 726 34.83 -23.60 -42.26
N ARG A 727 35.94 -23.49 -42.99
CA ARG A 727 36.79 -24.60 -43.45
C ARG A 727 37.52 -25.30 -42.30
N ASN A 728 37.68 -24.62 -41.16
CA ASN A 728 38.31 -25.16 -39.95
C ASN A 728 37.32 -25.79 -38.97
N ALA A 729 36.01 -25.77 -39.27
CA ALA A 729 35.02 -26.48 -38.45
C ALA A 729 35.24 -27.99 -38.58
N ALA A 730 35.25 -28.70 -37.46
CA ALA A 730 35.27 -30.15 -37.44
C ALA A 730 33.93 -30.68 -37.99
N ILE A 731 34.01 -31.57 -38.97
CA ILE A 731 32.86 -32.25 -39.58
C ILE A 731 33.01 -33.74 -39.29
N THR A 732 32.07 -34.32 -38.57
CA THR A 732 32.13 -35.73 -38.17
C THR A 732 30.86 -36.49 -38.56
N LYS A 733 31.04 -37.72 -39.05
CA LYS A 733 29.97 -38.68 -39.34
C LYS A 733 30.22 -39.98 -38.60
N ASN A 734 29.27 -40.45 -37.80
CA ASN A 734 29.39 -41.66 -36.96
C ASN A 734 30.68 -41.71 -36.12
N ASN A 735 31.03 -40.58 -35.48
CA ASN A 735 32.24 -40.37 -34.67
C ASN A 735 33.59 -40.45 -35.42
N ALA A 736 33.60 -40.36 -36.76
CA ALA A 736 34.82 -40.23 -37.57
C ALA A 736 34.83 -38.90 -38.34
N ASP A 737 36.02 -38.34 -38.58
CA ASP A 737 36.19 -37.14 -39.42
C ASP A 737 35.72 -37.41 -40.86
N ALA A 738 35.05 -36.43 -41.46
CA ALA A 738 34.48 -36.56 -42.80
C ALA A 738 34.59 -35.28 -43.62
N ALA A 739 34.62 -35.42 -44.95
CA ALA A 739 34.33 -34.31 -45.85
C ALA A 739 32.85 -33.89 -45.72
N PRO A 740 32.55 -32.58 -45.76
CA PRO A 740 31.19 -32.10 -45.63
C PRO A 740 30.37 -32.36 -46.90
N ASP A 741 29.12 -32.81 -46.71
CA ASP A 741 28.18 -33.15 -47.80
C ASP A 741 27.75 -31.93 -48.64
N ASP A 742 28.03 -30.70 -48.20
CA ASP A 742 27.74 -29.45 -48.91
C ASP A 742 28.93 -28.86 -49.67
N ALA A 743 30.02 -29.62 -49.85
CA ALA A 743 31.25 -29.12 -50.45
C ALA A 743 31.09 -28.62 -51.90
N ASP A 744 30.24 -29.27 -52.69
CA ASP A 744 30.09 -29.04 -54.13
C ASP A 744 28.82 -28.24 -54.49
N ILE A 745 28.07 -27.74 -53.49
CA ILE A 745 26.83 -26.99 -53.74
C ILE A 745 27.16 -25.59 -54.28
N PRO A 746 26.68 -25.21 -55.49
CA PRO A 746 26.93 -23.90 -56.06
C PRO A 746 26.45 -22.78 -55.14
N GLY A 747 27.30 -21.76 -54.95
CA GLY A 747 27.00 -20.60 -54.09
C GLY A 747 27.40 -20.77 -52.62
N ILE A 748 27.86 -21.95 -52.20
CA ILE A 748 28.51 -22.17 -50.89
C ILE A 748 30.03 -22.17 -51.07
N ALA A 749 30.74 -21.27 -50.37
CA ALA A 749 32.20 -21.17 -50.37
C ALA A 749 32.81 -21.56 -49.02
N ALA A 750 33.96 -22.23 -49.04
CA ALA A 750 34.70 -22.58 -47.82
C ALA A 750 35.81 -21.54 -47.53
N LYS A 751 35.78 -20.89 -46.38
CA LYS A 751 36.78 -19.91 -45.92
C LYS A 751 37.36 -20.33 -44.57
N THR A 752 38.62 -20.04 -44.27
CA THR A 752 39.13 -20.27 -42.91
C THR A 752 38.44 -19.32 -41.93
N LYS A 753 38.38 -19.66 -40.64
CA LYS A 753 37.83 -18.74 -39.64
C LYS A 753 38.55 -17.38 -39.67
N ALA A 754 39.88 -17.40 -39.85
CA ALA A 754 40.70 -16.20 -40.02
C ALA A 754 40.30 -15.38 -41.25
N ASP A 755 40.07 -16.00 -42.43
CA ASP A 755 39.57 -15.29 -43.62
C ASP A 755 38.21 -14.63 -43.34
N MET A 756 37.35 -15.31 -42.59
CA MET A 756 36.02 -14.80 -42.21
C MET A 756 36.10 -13.68 -41.18
N GLN A 757 37.19 -13.55 -40.43
CA GLN A 757 37.43 -12.46 -39.48
C GLN A 757 38.03 -11.20 -40.14
N THR A 758 37.88 -11.01 -41.46
CA THR A 758 38.45 -9.86 -42.21
C THR A 758 37.40 -8.86 -42.70
N ASP A 759 37.82 -7.59 -42.85
CA ASP A 759 37.00 -6.57 -43.52
C ASP A 759 36.70 -6.88 -44.99
N THR A 760 37.58 -7.64 -45.66
CA THR A 760 37.33 -8.18 -46.99
C THR A 760 36.13 -9.13 -46.98
N PHE A 761 35.99 -9.99 -45.96
CA PHE A 761 34.86 -10.89 -45.84
C PHE A 761 33.55 -10.14 -45.50
N LYS A 762 33.59 -9.15 -44.61
CA LYS A 762 32.49 -8.20 -44.41
C LYS A 762 32.06 -7.55 -45.74
N GLY A 763 33.02 -7.12 -46.56
CA GLY A 763 32.77 -6.57 -47.90
C GLY A 763 32.07 -7.56 -48.84
N ILE A 764 32.50 -8.83 -48.84
CA ILE A 764 31.86 -9.92 -49.61
C ILE A 764 30.40 -10.11 -49.19
N LEU A 765 30.10 -10.14 -47.89
CA LEU A 765 28.72 -10.30 -47.39
C LEU A 765 27.82 -9.09 -47.69
N ASN A 766 28.40 -7.88 -47.72
CA ASN A 766 27.69 -6.65 -48.04
C ASN A 766 27.39 -6.49 -49.54
N GLY A 767 28.33 -6.88 -50.41
CA GLY A 767 28.24 -6.56 -51.84
C GLY A 767 28.21 -5.05 -52.06
N THR A 768 27.06 -4.52 -52.50
CA THR A 768 26.80 -3.08 -52.65
C THR A 768 26.03 -2.45 -51.48
N GLY A 769 25.61 -3.24 -50.49
CA GLY A 769 24.85 -2.79 -49.32
C GLY A 769 25.70 -2.53 -48.07
N THR A 770 25.03 -2.28 -46.93
CA THR A 770 25.66 -1.97 -45.64
C THR A 770 24.95 -2.68 -44.47
N VAL A 771 24.67 -3.97 -44.61
CA VAL A 771 23.99 -4.79 -43.58
C VAL A 771 24.96 -5.32 -42.54
N TRP A 772 26.22 -5.57 -42.93
CA TRP A 772 27.24 -6.23 -42.12
C TRP A 772 28.31 -5.26 -41.62
N GLY A 773 28.54 -5.27 -40.30
CA GLY A 773 29.64 -4.60 -39.61
C GLY A 773 30.72 -5.60 -39.20
N ARG A 774 31.87 -5.10 -38.71
CA ARG A 774 32.96 -5.89 -38.12
C ARG A 774 33.67 -5.04 -37.07
N GLU A 775 33.84 -5.57 -35.86
CA GLU A 775 34.53 -4.93 -34.75
C GLU A 775 35.26 -6.03 -33.96
N ASP A 776 36.52 -5.80 -33.56
CA ASP A 776 37.35 -6.84 -32.92
C ASP A 776 36.84 -7.29 -31.54
N GLY A 777 35.94 -6.50 -30.92
CA GLY A 777 35.28 -6.81 -29.65
C GLY A 777 33.89 -7.46 -29.77
N ARG A 778 33.38 -7.72 -30.98
CA ARG A 778 32.05 -8.32 -31.21
C ARG A 778 32.15 -9.63 -31.96
N ASN A 779 31.23 -10.57 -31.66
CA ASN A 779 30.99 -11.78 -32.45
C ASN A 779 32.27 -12.55 -32.84
N GLU A 780 33.23 -12.67 -31.92
CA GLU A 780 34.54 -13.29 -32.18
C GLU A 780 35.27 -12.73 -33.42
N GLN A 781 35.18 -11.42 -33.68
CA GLN A 781 35.74 -10.71 -34.84
C GLN A 781 35.11 -11.09 -36.21
N LEU A 782 34.09 -11.94 -36.22
CA LEU A 782 33.30 -12.28 -37.40
C LEU A 782 32.28 -11.16 -37.69
N PRO A 783 31.88 -10.94 -38.95
CA PRO A 783 30.89 -9.92 -39.27
C PRO A 783 29.57 -10.11 -38.52
N TYR A 784 29.06 -9.04 -37.94
CA TYR A 784 27.77 -8.99 -37.27
C TYR A 784 26.79 -8.11 -38.06
N ILE A 785 25.51 -8.22 -37.74
CA ILE A 785 24.45 -7.51 -38.46
C ILE A 785 24.23 -6.16 -37.79
N ILE A 786 24.32 -5.06 -38.54
CA ILE A 786 24.24 -3.71 -38.00
C ILE A 786 22.83 -3.44 -37.47
N GLY A 787 22.74 -2.96 -36.23
CA GLY A 787 21.47 -2.69 -35.54
C GLY A 787 20.79 -3.93 -34.95
N VAL A 788 21.44 -5.10 -34.94
CA VAL A 788 20.90 -6.35 -34.40
C VAL A 788 21.86 -6.91 -33.34
N GLY A 789 21.42 -6.90 -32.08
CA GLY A 789 22.22 -7.35 -30.94
C GLY A 789 23.26 -6.33 -30.46
N VAL A 790 23.63 -6.46 -29.17
CA VAL A 790 24.61 -5.63 -28.43
C VAL A 790 24.50 -4.11 -28.62
N GLY A 791 23.63 -3.48 -27.81
CA GLY A 791 23.76 -2.08 -27.43
C GLY A 791 22.58 -1.15 -27.79
N LYS A 792 21.51 -1.24 -27.02
CA LYS A 792 20.67 -0.10 -26.60
C LYS A 792 20.34 -0.25 -25.12
#